data_AF-O43299-F1
#
_entry.id   AF-O43299-F1
#
_cell.length_a   1.000
_cell.length_b   1.000
_cell.length_c   1.000
_cell.angle_alpha   90.00
_cell.angle_beta   90.00
_cell.angle_gamma   90.00
#
_symmetry.space_group_name_H-M   'P 1'
#
loop_
_entity.id
_entity.type
_entity.pdbx_description
1 polymer ?
#
loop_
_entity_poly.entity_id
_entity_poly.type
_entity_poly.pdbx_seq_one_letter_code
_entity_poly.pdbx_strand_id
1 'polypeptide(L)'
;MFSAGAESLLHQAREIQDEELKKFCSRICKLLQAEDLGPDTLDSLQRLFLIISATKYSRRLEKTCVDLLQATLGLPACPEQLQVLCAAILREMSPSDSLSLAWDHTQNSRQLSLVASVLLAQGDRNEEVRAVGQGVLRALESRQPEGPSLRHLLPVMAKVVVLSPGTLQEDQATLLSKRLVDWLRYASLQQGLPHSGGFFSTPRARQPGPVTEVDGAVATDFFTVLSSGHRFTDDQWLNVQAFSMLRAWLLHSGPEGPGTLDTDDRSEQEGSTLSVISATSSAGRLLPPRERLREVAFEYCQRLIEQSNRRALRKGDSDLQKACLVEAVLVLDVLCRQDPSFLYRSLSCLKALHGRVRGDPASVRVLLPLAHFFLSHGEAAAVDSEAVYQHLFTRIPVEQFHSPMLAFEFIQFCRDNLHLFSGHLSTLRLSFPNLFKFLAWNSPPLTSEFVALLPALVDAGTALEMLHALLDLPCLTAVLDLQLRSAPAASERPLWDTSLRAPSCLEAFRDPQFQGLFQYLLRPKASGATERLAPLHQLLQPMAGCARVAQCAQAVPTLLQAFFSAVTQVADGSLINQLALLLLGRSDSLYPAPGYAAGVHSVLSSQFLALCTLKPSLVVELARDLLEFLGSVNGLCSRASLVTSVVWAIGEYLSVTYDRRCTVEQINKFFEALEALLFEVTQCRPSAALPRCPPQVVTVLMTTLTKLASRSQDLIPRASLLLSKMRTLAHSPATSSTHSEEGAEAIRTRATELLTLLKMPSVAQFVLTPSTEVCSPRYHRDANTALPLALRTVSRLVEREAGLMPG
;
A
#
# COMPACT_ATOMS: atom_id res chain seq x y z
N MET A 1 0.60 18.51 5.45
CA MET A 1 -0.09 18.76 6.73
C MET A 1 -1.19 19.76 6.48
N PHE A 2 -2.33 19.59 7.15
CA PHE A 2 -3.43 20.55 7.08
C PHE A 2 -3.06 21.82 7.86
N SER A 3 -3.78 22.92 7.65
CA SER A 3 -3.64 24.08 8.55
C SER A 3 -4.20 23.73 9.93
N ALA A 4 -3.69 24.36 11.00
CA ALA A 4 -4.17 24.12 12.36
C ALA A 4 -5.70 24.26 12.50
N GLY A 5 -6.31 25.20 11.76
CA GLY A 5 -7.77 25.36 11.73
C GLY A 5 -8.50 24.18 11.09
N ALA A 6 -7.98 23.64 9.98
CA ALA A 6 -8.55 22.46 9.34
C ALA A 6 -8.37 21.20 10.21
N GLU A 7 -7.24 21.07 10.93
CA GLU A 7 -7.04 19.99 11.90
C GLU A 7 -8.03 20.07 13.05
N SER A 8 -8.28 21.28 13.59
CA SER A 8 -9.28 21.49 14.63
C SER A 8 -10.68 21.09 14.17
N LEU A 9 -11.09 21.46 12.96
CA LEU A 9 -12.40 21.10 12.42
C LEU A 9 -12.54 19.60 12.19
N LEU A 10 -11.49 18.94 11.68
CA LEU A 10 -11.46 17.48 11.51
C LEU A 10 -11.51 16.75 12.86
N HIS A 11 -10.86 17.29 13.88
CA HIS A 11 -10.89 16.75 15.24
C HIS A 11 -12.31 16.82 15.82
N GLN A 12 -12.94 18.00 15.78
CA GLN A 12 -14.31 18.21 16.22
C GLN A 12 -15.30 17.30 15.47
N ALA A 13 -15.15 17.19 14.14
CA ALA A 13 -15.97 16.30 13.33
C ALA A 13 -15.80 14.83 13.73
N ARG A 14 -14.60 14.38 14.11
CA ARG A 14 -14.34 13.00 14.55
C ARG A 14 -14.83 12.70 15.96
N GLU A 15 -14.81 13.69 16.86
CA GLU A 15 -15.18 13.53 18.27
C GLU A 15 -16.66 13.72 18.59
N ILE A 16 -17.44 14.28 17.67
CA ILE A 16 -18.89 14.49 17.89
C ILE A 16 -19.57 13.17 18.29
N GLN A 17 -20.34 13.24 19.38
CA GLN A 17 -21.05 12.08 19.93
C GLN A 17 -22.36 11.83 19.18
N ASP A 18 -22.86 10.59 19.20
CA ASP A 18 -24.10 10.20 18.52
C ASP A 18 -25.32 11.04 18.96
N GLU A 19 -25.39 11.41 20.25
CA GLU A 19 -26.47 12.25 20.78
C GLU A 19 -26.42 13.70 20.27
N GLU A 20 -25.23 14.25 20.09
CA GLU A 20 -25.03 15.57 19.50
C GLU A 20 -25.36 15.55 18.01
N LEU A 21 -24.96 14.48 17.32
CA LEU A 21 -25.30 14.24 15.93
C LEU A 21 -26.82 14.15 15.72
N LYS A 22 -27.55 13.42 16.58
CA LYS A 22 -29.02 13.35 16.52
C LYS A 22 -29.68 14.72 16.69
N LYS A 23 -29.25 15.51 17.68
CA LYS A 23 -29.75 16.88 17.87
C LYS A 23 -29.47 17.75 16.65
N PHE A 24 -28.28 17.64 16.07
CA PHE A 24 -27.92 18.36 14.86
C PHE A 24 -28.77 17.93 13.65
N CYS A 25 -29.01 16.63 13.46
CA CYS A 25 -29.91 16.11 12.44
C CYS A 25 -31.33 16.65 12.60
N SER A 26 -31.85 16.70 13.84
CA SER A 26 -33.19 17.24 14.11
C SER A 26 -33.32 18.72 13.71
N ARG A 27 -32.24 19.51 13.86
CA ARG A 27 -32.18 20.91 13.39
C ARG A 27 -32.19 20.97 11.87
N ILE A 28 -31.41 20.12 11.21
CA ILE A 28 -31.38 20.03 9.74
C ILE A 28 -32.75 19.64 9.19
N CYS A 29 -33.44 18.65 9.80
CA CYS A 29 -34.79 18.27 9.40
C CYS A 29 -35.76 19.45 9.42
N LYS A 30 -35.71 20.29 10.47
CA LYS A 30 -36.54 21.51 10.56
C LYS A 30 -36.20 22.52 9.46
N LEU A 31 -34.91 22.68 9.13
CA LEU A 31 -34.46 23.60 8.08
C LEU A 31 -34.86 23.12 6.68
N LEU A 32 -34.82 21.80 6.42
CA LEU A 32 -35.23 21.21 5.14
C LEU A 32 -36.75 21.22 4.93
N GLN A 33 -37.53 21.31 6.01
CA GLN A 33 -38.99 21.42 5.96
C GLN A 33 -39.49 22.87 5.81
N ALA A 34 -38.60 23.86 5.94
CA ALA A 34 -38.98 25.26 5.74
C ALA A 34 -39.30 25.53 4.26
N GLU A 35 -40.27 26.42 3.99
CA GLU A 35 -40.66 26.80 2.62
C GLU A 35 -39.50 27.45 1.85
N ASP A 36 -38.69 28.28 2.53
CA ASP A 36 -37.52 28.95 1.96
C ASP A 36 -36.21 28.33 2.49
N LEU A 37 -35.46 27.67 1.60
CA LEU A 37 -34.16 27.08 1.90
C LEU A 37 -33.06 28.16 1.93
N GLY A 38 -32.88 28.78 3.08
CA GLY A 38 -31.89 29.85 3.30
C GLY A 38 -30.42 29.40 3.42
N PRO A 39 -29.48 30.35 3.60
CA PRO A 39 -28.04 30.07 3.74
C PRO A 39 -27.70 29.19 4.95
N ASP A 40 -28.50 29.25 6.02
CA ASP A 40 -28.34 28.41 7.21
C ASP A 40 -28.49 26.90 6.90
N THR A 41 -29.35 26.56 5.95
CA THR A 41 -29.52 25.18 5.48
C THR A 41 -28.26 24.71 4.76
N LEU A 42 -27.68 25.57 3.91
CA LEU A 42 -26.44 25.28 3.19
C LEU A 42 -25.27 25.05 4.16
N ASP A 43 -25.07 25.96 5.12
CA ASP A 43 -24.01 25.83 6.13
C ASP A 43 -24.17 24.57 6.99
N SER A 44 -25.41 24.25 7.36
CA SER A 44 -25.71 23.06 8.16
C SER A 44 -25.45 21.76 7.39
N LEU A 45 -25.78 21.71 6.09
CA LEU A 45 -25.47 20.57 5.23
C LEU A 45 -23.97 20.42 4.96
N GLN A 46 -23.23 21.53 4.77
CA GLN A 46 -21.77 21.47 4.64
C GLN A 46 -21.11 20.88 5.89
N ARG A 47 -21.56 21.30 7.08
CA ARG A 47 -21.08 20.74 8.36
C ARG A 47 -21.46 19.27 8.50
N LEU A 48 -22.69 18.90 8.15
CA LEU A 48 -23.13 17.50 8.18
C LEU A 48 -22.28 16.63 7.25
N PHE A 49 -22.01 17.09 6.04
CA PHE A 49 -21.14 16.40 5.09
C PHE A 49 -19.73 16.18 5.67
N LEU A 50 -19.11 17.22 6.26
CA LEU A 50 -17.81 17.09 6.92
C LEU A 50 -17.83 16.07 8.06
N ILE A 51 -18.87 16.12 8.90
CA ILE A 51 -19.07 15.21 10.04
C ILE A 51 -19.14 13.75 9.59
N ILE A 52 -19.85 13.45 8.50
CA ILE A 52 -20.02 12.08 8.01
C ILE A 52 -18.73 11.61 7.31
N SER A 53 -18.12 12.45 6.47
CA SER A 53 -16.92 12.07 5.69
C SER A 53 -15.60 12.06 6.50
N ALA A 54 -15.54 12.66 7.70
CA ALA A 54 -14.30 12.76 8.47
C ALA A 54 -13.87 11.46 9.17
N THR A 55 -14.76 10.47 9.27
CA THR A 55 -14.55 9.21 10.00
C THR A 55 -14.56 8.01 9.06
N LYS A 56 -13.70 7.01 9.34
CA LYS A 56 -13.75 5.71 8.63
C LYS A 56 -14.94 4.83 9.07
N TYR A 57 -15.57 5.16 10.19
CA TYR A 57 -16.71 4.42 10.74
C TYR A 57 -18.01 4.99 10.18
N SER A 58 -18.94 4.12 9.76
CA SER A 58 -20.24 4.54 9.26
C SER A 58 -21.08 5.14 10.39
N ARG A 59 -21.42 6.42 10.27
CA ARG A 59 -22.38 7.10 11.14
C ARG A 59 -23.78 6.89 10.58
N ARG A 60 -24.76 6.56 11.42
CA ARG A 60 -26.15 6.37 10.99
C ARG A 60 -26.94 7.65 11.22
N LEU A 61 -27.53 8.18 10.15
CA LEU A 61 -28.51 9.25 10.23
C LEU A 61 -29.89 8.68 10.53
N GLU A 62 -30.74 9.47 11.18
CA GLU A 62 -32.13 9.11 11.38
C GLU A 62 -32.86 9.01 10.04
N LYS A 63 -33.76 8.03 9.92
CA LYS A 63 -34.54 7.79 8.70
C LYS A 63 -35.27 9.05 8.22
N THR A 64 -35.83 9.84 9.13
CA THR A 64 -36.48 11.12 8.85
C THR A 64 -35.56 12.12 8.15
N CYS A 65 -34.29 12.20 8.57
CA CYS A 65 -33.29 13.07 7.97
C CYS A 65 -32.94 12.58 6.56
N VAL A 66 -32.75 11.26 6.40
CA VAL A 66 -32.48 10.65 5.09
C VAL A 66 -33.64 10.85 4.11
N ASP A 67 -34.89 10.67 4.54
CA ASP A 67 -36.09 10.88 3.74
C ASP A 67 -36.19 12.35 3.26
N LEU A 68 -35.91 13.32 4.15
CA LEU A 68 -35.92 14.74 3.78
C LEU A 68 -34.79 15.12 2.82
N LEU A 69 -33.59 14.55 2.98
CA LEU A 69 -32.49 14.74 2.04
C LEU A 69 -32.83 14.19 0.65
N GLN A 70 -33.50 13.02 0.58
CA GLN A 70 -33.99 12.45 -0.68
C GLN A 70 -35.06 13.32 -1.32
N ALA A 71 -36.04 13.79 -0.54
CA ALA A 71 -37.09 14.68 -1.03
C ALA A 71 -36.50 16.00 -1.56
N THR A 72 -35.53 16.58 -0.85
CA THR A 72 -34.85 17.83 -1.23
C THR A 72 -34.05 17.68 -2.52
N LEU A 73 -33.41 16.51 -2.71
CA LEU A 73 -32.73 16.17 -3.96
C LEU A 73 -33.71 16.04 -5.14
N GLY A 74 -34.94 15.58 -4.89
CA GLY A 74 -36.01 15.44 -5.87
C GLY A 74 -36.73 16.75 -6.26
N LEU A 75 -36.57 17.83 -5.50
CA LEU A 75 -37.24 19.11 -5.78
C LEU A 75 -36.65 19.81 -7.03
N PRO A 76 -37.45 20.08 -8.08
CA PRO A 76 -36.96 20.73 -9.31
C PRO A 76 -36.58 22.20 -9.10
N ALA A 77 -37.19 22.89 -8.14
CA ALA A 77 -36.94 24.30 -7.83
C ALA A 77 -35.84 24.52 -6.76
N CYS A 78 -35.21 23.46 -6.27
CA CYS A 78 -34.20 23.54 -5.22
C CYS A 78 -32.89 24.15 -5.74
N PRO A 79 -32.23 25.05 -4.98
CA PRO A 79 -30.91 25.56 -5.34
C PRO A 79 -29.88 24.44 -5.60
N GLU A 80 -29.10 24.58 -6.67
CA GLU A 80 -28.17 23.54 -7.13
C GLU A 80 -27.16 23.11 -6.05
N GLN A 81 -26.67 24.06 -5.24
CA GLN A 81 -25.70 23.78 -4.18
C GLN A 81 -26.28 22.84 -3.10
N LEU A 82 -27.56 22.99 -2.78
CA LEU A 82 -28.24 22.14 -1.81
C LEU A 82 -28.44 20.73 -2.37
N GLN A 83 -28.88 20.60 -3.63
CA GLN A 83 -29.01 19.30 -4.29
C GLN A 83 -27.67 18.55 -4.33
N VAL A 84 -26.56 19.23 -4.64
CA VAL A 84 -25.20 18.65 -4.64
C VAL A 84 -24.80 18.17 -3.24
N LEU A 85 -25.07 18.95 -2.20
CA LEU A 85 -24.77 18.57 -0.82
C LEU A 85 -25.63 17.39 -0.34
N CYS A 86 -26.94 17.38 -0.66
CA CYS A 86 -27.82 16.25 -0.38
C CYS A 86 -27.29 14.97 -1.05
N ALA A 87 -26.94 15.03 -2.34
CA ALA A 87 -26.37 13.89 -3.04
C ALA A 87 -25.02 13.44 -2.44
N ALA A 88 -24.13 14.36 -2.07
CA ALA A 88 -22.85 14.05 -1.45
C ALA A 88 -23.00 13.36 -0.08
N ILE A 89 -23.91 13.85 0.76
CA ILE A 89 -24.23 13.25 2.06
C ILE A 89 -24.82 11.85 1.87
N LEU A 90 -25.84 11.70 1.01
CA LEU A 90 -26.47 10.41 0.77
C LEU A 90 -25.49 9.39 0.18
N ARG A 91 -24.56 9.84 -0.69
CA ARG A 91 -23.50 8.99 -1.25
C ARG A 91 -22.52 8.50 -0.19
N GLU A 92 -22.12 9.34 0.77
CA GLU A 92 -21.23 8.95 1.86
C GLU A 92 -21.91 7.95 2.82
N MET A 93 -23.24 8.01 2.91
CA MET A 93 -24.06 7.09 3.69
C MET A 93 -24.32 5.75 2.99
N SER A 94 -24.01 5.63 1.70
CA SER A 94 -24.22 4.40 0.93
C SER A 94 -23.13 3.34 1.24
N PRO A 95 -23.47 2.04 1.30
CA PRO A 95 -24.79 1.45 1.11
C PRO A 95 -25.69 1.55 2.36
N SER A 96 -26.99 1.76 2.17
CA SER A 96 -27.96 1.95 3.26
C SER A 96 -29.36 1.53 2.85
N ASP A 97 -30.03 0.73 3.67
CA ASP A 97 -31.39 0.22 3.43
C ASP A 97 -32.47 1.31 3.61
N SER A 98 -32.09 2.50 4.07
CA SER A 98 -33.00 3.64 4.24
C SER A 98 -33.20 4.47 2.96
N LEU A 99 -32.46 4.18 1.90
CA LEU A 99 -32.66 4.86 0.61
C LEU A 99 -33.84 4.25 -0.15
N SER A 100 -34.74 5.11 -0.61
CA SER A 100 -35.91 4.79 -1.44
C SER A 100 -35.90 5.53 -2.78
N LEU A 101 -34.76 6.13 -3.15
CA LEU A 101 -34.56 6.77 -4.45
C LEU A 101 -34.74 5.74 -5.58
N ALA A 102 -35.44 6.15 -6.63
CA ALA A 102 -35.55 5.41 -7.88
C ALA A 102 -35.10 6.30 -9.05
N TRP A 103 -34.75 5.67 -10.18
CA TRP A 103 -34.51 6.41 -11.41
C TRP A 103 -35.84 6.89 -12.00
N ASP A 104 -36.20 8.16 -11.72
CA ASP A 104 -37.41 8.80 -12.24
C ASP A 104 -37.25 9.31 -13.68
N HIS A 105 -38.36 9.53 -14.37
CA HIS A 105 -38.39 10.06 -15.75
C HIS A 105 -38.26 11.60 -15.80
N THR A 106 -37.55 12.20 -14.84
CA THR A 106 -37.36 13.66 -14.82
C THR A 106 -36.61 14.12 -16.07
N GLN A 107 -37.03 15.25 -16.66
CA GLN A 107 -36.38 15.76 -17.89
C GLN A 107 -35.03 16.46 -17.60
N ASN A 108 -34.74 16.77 -16.33
CA ASN A 108 -33.51 17.47 -15.95
C ASN A 108 -32.32 16.50 -15.83
N SER A 109 -31.51 16.44 -16.88
CA SER A 109 -30.26 15.64 -16.94
C SER A 109 -29.30 15.83 -15.75
N ARG A 110 -29.24 17.03 -15.17
CA ARG A 110 -28.34 17.33 -14.05
C ARG A 110 -28.84 16.72 -12.74
N GLN A 111 -30.13 16.83 -12.49
CA GLN A 111 -30.77 16.21 -11.33
C GLN A 111 -30.67 14.69 -11.41
N LEU A 112 -30.91 14.11 -12.60
CA LEU A 112 -30.69 12.68 -12.88
C LEU A 112 -29.26 12.25 -12.58
N SER A 113 -28.26 13.06 -12.95
CA SER A 113 -26.85 12.79 -12.65
C SER A 113 -26.56 12.73 -11.15
N LEU A 114 -27.16 13.63 -10.37
CA LEU A 114 -27.03 13.63 -8.92
C LEU A 114 -27.71 12.41 -8.28
N VAL A 115 -28.94 12.08 -8.71
CA VAL A 115 -29.65 10.88 -8.23
C VAL A 115 -28.88 9.61 -8.59
N ALA A 116 -28.39 9.48 -9.82
CA ALA A 116 -27.54 8.37 -10.22
C ALA A 116 -26.27 8.27 -9.38
N SER A 117 -25.65 9.39 -8.98
CA SER A 117 -24.45 9.33 -8.15
C SER A 117 -24.69 8.68 -6.78
N VAL A 118 -25.92 8.77 -6.26
CA VAL A 118 -26.36 8.12 -5.02
C VAL A 118 -26.71 6.65 -5.28
N LEU A 119 -27.51 6.37 -6.32
CA LEU A 119 -27.90 5.01 -6.71
C LEU A 119 -26.67 4.13 -7.03
N LEU A 120 -25.73 4.63 -7.83
CA LEU A 120 -24.51 3.91 -8.17
C LEU A 120 -23.58 3.67 -6.97
N ALA A 121 -23.75 4.41 -5.87
CA ALA A 121 -23.00 4.18 -4.64
C ALA A 121 -23.61 3.07 -3.75
N GLN A 122 -24.86 2.66 -3.97
CA GLN A 122 -25.48 1.51 -3.29
C GLN A 122 -24.92 0.16 -3.78
N GLY A 123 -24.33 0.13 -4.98
CA GLY A 123 -23.98 -1.10 -5.69
C GLY A 123 -25.20 -1.71 -6.40
N ASP A 124 -25.03 -2.89 -6.99
CA ASP A 124 -26.07 -3.53 -7.82
C ASP A 124 -27.01 -4.44 -7.01
N ARG A 125 -27.63 -3.92 -5.94
CA ARG A 125 -28.50 -4.73 -5.04
C ARG A 125 -29.86 -5.07 -5.65
N ASN A 126 -30.52 -4.10 -6.29
CA ASN A 126 -31.86 -4.25 -6.88
C ASN A 126 -31.85 -4.00 -8.40
N GLU A 127 -30.77 -4.38 -9.09
CA GLU A 127 -30.56 -4.03 -10.50
C GLU A 127 -30.55 -2.51 -10.79
N GLU A 128 -30.29 -1.69 -9.77
CA GLU A 128 -30.30 -0.24 -9.86
C GLU A 128 -29.28 0.28 -10.87
N VAL A 129 -28.11 -0.36 -10.94
CA VAL A 129 -27.06 0.01 -11.91
C VAL A 129 -27.56 -0.23 -13.33
N ARG A 130 -28.25 -1.34 -13.57
CA ARG A 130 -28.89 -1.66 -14.86
C ARG A 130 -30.00 -0.67 -15.20
N ALA A 131 -30.86 -0.32 -14.25
CA ALA A 131 -31.95 0.64 -14.45
C ALA A 131 -31.43 2.04 -14.82
N VAL A 132 -30.40 2.53 -14.12
CA VAL A 132 -29.71 3.79 -14.44
C VAL A 132 -29.08 3.71 -15.83
N GLY A 133 -28.38 2.62 -16.15
CA GLY A 133 -27.79 2.40 -17.48
C GLY A 133 -28.81 2.45 -18.61
N GLN A 134 -29.93 1.73 -18.48
CA GLN A 134 -31.04 1.76 -19.44
C GLN A 134 -31.68 3.15 -19.55
N GLY A 135 -31.81 3.87 -18.44
CA GLY A 135 -32.29 5.25 -18.41
C GLY A 135 -31.41 6.20 -19.23
N VAL A 136 -30.09 6.12 -19.05
CA VAL A 136 -29.13 6.93 -19.81
C VAL A 136 -29.10 6.52 -21.29
N LEU A 137 -29.18 5.23 -21.61
CA LEU A 137 -29.26 4.76 -22.99
C LEU A 137 -30.51 5.26 -23.73
N ARG A 138 -31.68 5.25 -23.08
CA ARG A 138 -32.90 5.87 -23.63
C ARG A 138 -32.70 7.36 -23.93
N ALA A 139 -31.99 8.07 -23.05
CA ALA A 139 -31.61 9.46 -23.32
C ALA A 139 -30.64 9.58 -24.52
N LEU A 140 -29.74 8.62 -24.72
CA LEU A 140 -28.80 8.58 -25.86
C LEU A 140 -29.49 8.26 -27.21
N GLU A 141 -30.62 7.56 -27.20
CA GLU A 141 -31.42 7.28 -28.40
C GLU A 141 -32.14 8.53 -28.94
N SER A 142 -32.38 9.53 -28.09
CA SER A 142 -33.02 10.79 -28.50
C SER A 142 -32.23 11.53 -29.59
N ARG A 143 -32.96 12.15 -30.52
CA ARG A 143 -32.35 13.04 -31.54
C ARG A 143 -31.92 14.34 -30.85
N GLN A 144 -30.64 14.64 -30.91
CA GLN A 144 -30.10 15.93 -30.47
C GLN A 144 -30.40 16.99 -31.54
N PRO A 145 -30.78 18.23 -31.17
CA PRO A 145 -30.74 18.82 -29.83
C PRO A 145 -32.04 18.72 -29.00
N GLU A 146 -33.07 18.01 -29.46
CA GLU A 146 -34.40 17.96 -28.81
C GLU A 146 -34.45 17.12 -27.51
N GLY A 147 -33.39 16.33 -27.24
CA GLY A 147 -33.28 15.46 -26.07
C GLY A 147 -32.71 16.12 -24.81
N PRO A 148 -32.73 15.41 -23.66
CA PRO A 148 -32.04 15.87 -22.45
C PRO A 148 -30.54 16.03 -22.72
N SER A 149 -29.92 17.03 -22.10
CA SER A 149 -28.47 17.26 -22.24
C SER A 149 -27.69 16.02 -21.80
N LEU A 150 -26.89 15.46 -22.71
CA LEU A 150 -26.09 14.28 -22.43
C LEU A 150 -24.85 14.59 -21.58
N ARG A 151 -24.51 15.88 -21.43
CA ARG A 151 -23.33 16.37 -20.70
C ARG A 151 -23.26 15.88 -19.26
N HIS A 152 -24.41 15.74 -18.59
CA HIS A 152 -24.46 15.27 -17.20
C HIS A 152 -24.64 13.74 -17.09
N LEU A 153 -25.06 13.09 -18.17
CA LEU A 153 -25.39 11.67 -18.20
C LEU A 153 -24.23 10.78 -18.68
N LEU A 154 -23.34 11.30 -19.53
CA LEU A 154 -22.22 10.51 -20.04
C LEU A 154 -21.23 10.06 -18.93
N PRO A 155 -20.88 10.89 -17.92
CA PRO A 155 -20.09 10.42 -16.78
C PRO A 155 -20.79 9.33 -15.94
N VAL A 156 -22.13 9.38 -15.87
CA VAL A 156 -22.93 8.33 -15.21
C VAL A 156 -22.79 7.03 -15.99
N MET A 157 -22.91 7.09 -17.32
CA MET A 157 -22.71 5.93 -18.19
C MET A 157 -21.31 5.33 -18.04
N ALA A 158 -20.27 6.18 -17.97
CA ALA A 158 -18.90 5.73 -17.71
C ALA A 158 -18.79 4.95 -16.39
N LYS A 159 -19.48 5.40 -15.33
CA LYS A 159 -19.51 4.69 -14.04
C LYS A 159 -20.30 3.38 -14.10
N VAL A 160 -21.43 3.35 -14.82
CA VAL A 160 -22.22 2.13 -15.07
C VAL A 160 -21.38 1.06 -15.75
N VAL A 161 -20.64 1.42 -16.80
CA VAL A 161 -19.75 0.50 -17.55
C VAL A 161 -18.72 -0.15 -16.61
N VAL A 162 -18.14 0.62 -15.69
CA VAL A 162 -17.14 0.12 -14.74
C VAL A 162 -17.75 -0.76 -13.65
N LEU A 163 -18.96 -0.47 -13.19
CA LEU A 163 -19.63 -1.22 -12.12
C LEU A 163 -20.27 -2.52 -12.61
N SER A 164 -20.82 -2.53 -13.84
CA SER A 164 -21.57 -3.66 -14.39
C SER A 164 -21.31 -3.83 -15.89
N PRO A 165 -20.13 -4.32 -16.31
CA PRO A 165 -19.76 -4.35 -17.73
C PRO A 165 -20.67 -5.24 -18.59
N GLY A 166 -21.29 -6.27 -18.02
CA GLY A 166 -22.19 -7.19 -18.73
C GLY A 166 -23.64 -6.71 -18.90
N THR A 167 -24.02 -5.52 -18.42
CA THR A 167 -25.43 -5.07 -18.48
C THR A 167 -25.87 -4.55 -19.84
N LEU A 168 -24.92 -4.23 -20.74
CA LEU A 168 -25.22 -3.61 -22.02
C LEU A 168 -25.41 -4.67 -23.10
N GLN A 169 -26.56 -4.59 -23.79
CA GLN A 169 -26.81 -5.42 -24.96
C GLN A 169 -25.91 -5.01 -26.13
N GLU A 170 -25.72 -5.92 -27.08
CA GLU A 170 -24.84 -5.69 -28.23
C GLU A 170 -25.26 -4.46 -29.06
N ASP A 171 -26.56 -4.28 -29.28
CA ASP A 171 -27.13 -3.11 -29.98
C ASP A 171 -26.83 -1.79 -29.24
N GLN A 172 -26.95 -1.80 -27.92
CA GLN A 172 -26.69 -0.64 -27.06
C GLN A 172 -25.19 -0.27 -27.06
N ALA A 173 -24.32 -1.27 -27.01
CA ALA A 173 -22.88 -1.06 -27.13
C ALA A 173 -22.49 -0.51 -28.51
N THR A 174 -23.17 -0.96 -29.57
CA THR A 174 -22.97 -0.47 -30.93
C THR A 174 -23.44 0.98 -31.09
N LEU A 175 -24.60 1.32 -30.52
CA LEU A 175 -25.11 2.69 -30.47
C LEU A 175 -24.15 3.64 -29.76
N LEU A 176 -23.69 3.27 -28.55
CA LEU A 176 -22.76 4.09 -27.78
C LEU A 176 -21.42 4.26 -28.52
N SER A 177 -20.90 3.18 -29.14
CA SER A 177 -19.67 3.26 -29.94
C SER A 177 -19.81 4.25 -31.10
N LYS A 178 -20.95 4.23 -31.81
CA LYS A 178 -21.25 5.19 -32.87
C LYS A 178 -21.28 6.64 -32.35
N ARG A 179 -21.94 6.88 -31.21
CA ARG A 179 -22.00 8.22 -30.58
C ARG A 179 -20.62 8.72 -30.15
N LEU A 180 -19.80 7.85 -29.57
CA LEU A 180 -18.42 8.18 -29.20
C LEU A 180 -17.58 8.57 -30.42
N VAL A 181 -17.72 7.85 -31.54
CA VAL A 181 -17.08 8.22 -32.82
C VAL A 181 -17.50 9.63 -33.24
N ASP A 182 -18.81 9.92 -33.20
CA ASP A 182 -19.33 11.20 -33.64
C ASP A 182 -18.78 12.36 -32.78
N TRP A 183 -18.74 12.20 -31.46
CA TRP A 183 -18.21 13.22 -30.56
C TRP A 183 -16.69 13.38 -30.68
N LEU A 184 -15.93 12.30 -30.82
CA LEU A 184 -14.46 12.37 -30.94
C LEU A 184 -14.01 13.00 -32.26
N ARG A 185 -14.74 12.75 -33.37
CA ARG A 185 -14.30 13.16 -34.71
C ARG A 185 -14.98 14.43 -35.23
N TYR A 186 -16.25 14.67 -34.89
CA TYR A 186 -17.08 15.71 -35.52
C TYR A 186 -17.51 16.83 -34.58
N ALA A 187 -16.87 16.97 -33.41
CA ALA A 187 -17.04 18.14 -32.57
C ALA A 187 -16.58 19.42 -33.30
N SER A 188 -17.33 20.49 -33.11
CA SER A 188 -17.19 21.77 -33.78
C SER A 188 -15.87 22.47 -33.45
N LEU A 189 -15.34 23.21 -34.43
CA LEU A 189 -14.11 24.02 -34.30
C LEU A 189 -14.41 25.52 -34.06
N GLN A 190 -15.67 25.86 -33.79
CA GLN A 190 -16.10 27.24 -33.50
C GLN A 190 -16.38 27.36 -32.00
N GLN A 191 -16.03 28.51 -31.42
CA GLN A 191 -16.37 28.78 -30.02
C GLN A 191 -17.89 28.92 -29.85
N GLY A 192 -18.39 28.71 -28.63
CA GLY A 192 -19.78 29.05 -28.31
C GLY A 192 -20.05 30.56 -28.38
N LEU A 193 -21.30 30.96 -28.66
CA LEU A 193 -21.67 32.38 -28.68
C LEU A 193 -21.35 33.05 -27.33
N PRO A 194 -20.76 34.26 -27.33
CA PRO A 194 -20.69 35.08 -26.13
C PRO A 194 -22.09 35.48 -25.69
N HIS A 195 -22.39 35.41 -24.38
CA HIS A 195 -23.63 35.96 -23.83
C HIS A 195 -23.61 37.45 -24.15
N SER A 196 -24.65 37.98 -24.81
CA SER A 196 -24.81 39.42 -25.02
C SER A 196 -25.14 40.11 -23.69
N GLY A 197 -24.14 40.20 -22.81
CA GLY A 197 -24.22 40.89 -21.53
C GLY A 197 -23.70 42.32 -21.66
N GLY A 198 -24.40 43.15 -22.43
CA GLY A 198 -24.03 44.55 -22.61
C GLY A 198 -25.08 45.30 -23.43
N PHE A 199 -25.95 46.05 -22.75
CA PHE A 199 -27.04 46.84 -23.35
C PHE A 199 -26.57 47.97 -24.29
N PHE A 200 -25.27 48.20 -24.48
CA PHE A 200 -24.75 49.35 -25.23
C PHE A 200 -23.61 49.03 -26.23
N SER A 201 -23.61 47.87 -26.87
CA SER A 201 -22.80 47.66 -28.09
C SER A 201 -23.61 47.04 -29.22
N THR A 202 -23.75 47.82 -30.30
CA THR A 202 -24.44 47.54 -31.56
C THR A 202 -24.20 46.14 -32.16
N PRO A 203 -25.18 45.55 -32.89
CA PRO A 203 -25.27 44.13 -33.21
C PRO A 203 -24.46 43.73 -34.45
N ARG A 204 -23.17 44.09 -34.51
CA ARG A 204 -22.23 43.19 -35.19
C ARG A 204 -21.96 42.07 -34.20
N ALA A 205 -22.86 41.09 -34.17
CA ALA A 205 -22.61 39.81 -33.54
C ALA A 205 -21.26 39.32 -34.10
N ARG A 206 -20.18 39.47 -33.32
CA ARG A 206 -18.90 38.88 -33.67
C ARG A 206 -19.21 37.39 -33.82
N GLN A 207 -19.13 36.89 -35.06
CA GLN A 207 -19.18 35.47 -35.33
C GLN A 207 -18.25 34.78 -34.32
N PRO A 208 -18.70 33.69 -33.66
CA PRO A 208 -17.88 33.05 -32.65
C PRO A 208 -16.50 32.74 -33.24
N GLY A 209 -15.44 33.17 -32.55
CA GLY A 209 -14.08 32.96 -33.03
C GLY A 209 -13.77 31.46 -33.16
N PRO A 210 -12.76 31.08 -33.96
CA PRO A 210 -12.34 29.70 -34.01
C PRO A 210 -11.77 29.25 -32.65
N VAL A 211 -11.85 27.96 -32.37
CA VAL A 211 -11.12 27.34 -31.27
C VAL A 211 -9.62 27.37 -31.60
N THR A 212 -8.80 27.62 -30.60
CA THR A 212 -7.34 27.66 -30.73
C THR A 212 -6.71 26.40 -30.16
N GLU A 213 -5.48 26.11 -30.53
CA GLU A 213 -4.60 25.15 -29.87
C GLU A 213 -4.04 25.78 -28.57
N VAL A 214 -3.36 24.97 -27.74
CA VAL A 214 -2.75 25.42 -26.47
C VAL A 214 -1.67 26.51 -26.61
N ASP A 215 -1.10 26.68 -27.81
CA ASP A 215 -0.12 27.73 -28.17
C ASP A 215 -0.78 29.00 -28.74
N GLY A 216 -2.11 29.01 -28.87
CA GLY A 216 -2.88 30.10 -29.46
C GLY A 216 -3.01 30.03 -30.98
N ALA A 217 -2.41 29.05 -31.65
CA ALA A 217 -2.65 28.84 -33.09
C ALA A 217 -4.10 28.43 -33.33
N VAL A 218 -4.67 28.72 -34.50
CA VAL A 218 -6.03 28.24 -34.84
C VAL A 218 -6.01 26.72 -34.98
N ALA A 219 -6.98 26.02 -34.40
CA ALA A 219 -7.13 24.57 -34.55
C ALA A 219 -7.58 24.23 -35.99
N THR A 220 -6.87 23.33 -36.67
CA THR A 220 -7.05 23.10 -38.13
C THR A 220 -7.65 21.76 -38.52
N ASP A 221 -7.58 20.73 -37.67
CA ASP A 221 -7.96 19.35 -38.03
C ASP A 221 -9.34 18.98 -37.45
N PHE A 222 -9.39 18.55 -36.20
CA PHE A 222 -10.62 18.31 -35.44
C PHE A 222 -10.43 18.72 -33.97
N PHE A 223 -11.54 18.92 -33.27
CA PHE A 223 -11.52 19.33 -31.87
C PHE A 223 -11.03 18.20 -30.96
N THR A 224 -10.18 18.54 -30.00
CA THR A 224 -9.63 17.63 -29.00
C THR A 224 -9.68 18.23 -27.59
N VAL A 225 -9.37 17.45 -26.56
CA VAL A 225 -9.23 17.92 -25.17
C VAL A 225 -8.18 19.02 -25.00
N LEU A 226 -7.18 19.08 -25.89
CA LEU A 226 -6.14 20.13 -25.88
C LEU A 226 -6.53 21.37 -26.70
N SER A 227 -7.73 21.40 -27.26
CA SER A 227 -8.26 22.57 -27.92
C SER A 227 -8.74 23.59 -26.87
N SER A 228 -8.34 24.85 -27.03
CA SER A 228 -8.56 25.96 -26.11
C SER A 228 -9.59 26.95 -26.66
N GLY A 229 -10.56 27.34 -25.84
CA GLY A 229 -11.58 28.32 -26.20
C GLY A 229 -12.19 28.99 -24.98
N HIS A 230 -12.81 30.15 -25.14
CA HIS A 230 -13.45 30.86 -24.02
C HIS A 230 -14.75 30.19 -23.55
N ARG A 231 -15.47 29.56 -24.47
CA ARG A 231 -16.71 28.83 -24.19
C ARG A 231 -16.80 27.61 -25.08
N PHE A 232 -16.96 26.46 -24.45
CA PHE A 232 -17.22 25.21 -25.16
C PHE A 232 -18.70 24.99 -25.40
N THR A 233 -19.02 24.54 -26.62
CA THR A 233 -20.34 24.04 -27.00
C THR A 233 -20.60 22.65 -26.40
N ASP A 234 -21.84 22.17 -26.44
CA ASP A 234 -22.20 20.88 -25.82
C ASP A 234 -21.48 19.69 -26.48
N ASP A 235 -21.31 19.70 -27.81
CA ASP A 235 -20.55 18.70 -28.54
C ASP A 235 -19.06 18.69 -28.16
N GLN A 236 -18.47 19.87 -27.89
CA GLN A 236 -17.09 19.99 -27.40
C GLN A 236 -16.94 19.44 -25.98
N TRP A 237 -17.91 19.69 -25.10
CA TRP A 237 -17.95 19.05 -23.77
C TRP A 237 -18.07 17.53 -23.86
N LEU A 238 -18.93 17.04 -24.76
CA LEU A 238 -19.10 15.61 -25.01
C LEU A 238 -17.85 14.96 -25.59
N ASN A 239 -17.08 15.66 -26.44
CA ASN A 239 -15.77 15.20 -26.92
C ASN A 239 -14.79 14.98 -25.76
N VAL A 240 -14.68 15.95 -24.84
CA VAL A 240 -13.81 15.84 -23.66
C VAL A 240 -14.21 14.67 -22.76
N GLN A 241 -15.51 14.51 -22.52
CA GLN A 241 -16.03 13.40 -21.72
C GLN A 241 -15.88 12.04 -22.41
N ALA A 242 -16.10 11.99 -23.73
CA ALA A 242 -15.91 10.79 -24.54
C ALA A 242 -14.46 10.29 -24.45
N PHE A 243 -13.48 11.19 -24.60
CA PHE A 243 -12.07 10.84 -24.39
C PHE A 243 -11.81 10.37 -22.95
N SER A 244 -12.35 11.07 -21.96
CA SER A 244 -12.16 10.73 -20.54
C SER A 244 -12.68 9.34 -20.16
N MET A 245 -13.68 8.80 -20.86
CA MET A 245 -14.20 7.45 -20.62
C MET A 245 -13.72 6.40 -21.64
N LEU A 246 -12.99 6.82 -22.68
CA LEU A 246 -12.67 6.02 -23.85
C LEU A 246 -11.94 4.72 -23.48
N ARG A 247 -10.92 4.81 -22.64
CA ARG A 247 -10.16 3.63 -22.20
C ARG A 247 -11.03 2.63 -21.45
N ALA A 248 -11.83 3.11 -20.49
CA ALA A 248 -12.74 2.26 -19.74
C ALA A 248 -13.74 1.58 -20.68
N TRP A 249 -14.25 2.30 -21.69
CA TRP A 249 -15.13 1.72 -22.70
C TRP A 249 -14.42 0.67 -23.56
N LEU A 250 -13.23 0.96 -24.07
CA LEU A 250 -12.46 0.04 -24.92
C LEU A 250 -12.13 -1.26 -24.19
N LEU A 251 -11.73 -1.19 -22.91
CA LEU A 251 -11.44 -2.38 -22.11
C LEU A 251 -12.62 -3.37 -22.03
N HIS A 252 -13.86 -2.89 -22.07
CA HIS A 252 -15.06 -3.74 -21.99
C HIS A 252 -15.65 -4.10 -23.36
N SER A 253 -15.33 -3.35 -24.42
CA SER A 253 -15.84 -3.56 -25.78
C SER A 253 -14.88 -4.36 -26.68
N GLY A 254 -13.90 -5.04 -26.08
CA GLY A 254 -12.98 -5.94 -26.77
C GLY A 254 -13.70 -7.11 -27.48
N PRO A 255 -13.03 -7.76 -28.45
CA PRO A 255 -13.59 -8.90 -29.17
C PRO A 255 -13.85 -10.13 -28.27
N GLU A 256 -13.20 -10.22 -27.11
CA GLU A 256 -13.33 -11.33 -26.16
C GLU A 256 -14.59 -11.21 -25.28
N GLY A 257 -15.77 -11.34 -25.87
CA GLY A 257 -16.96 -11.77 -25.12
C GLY A 257 -16.96 -13.29 -24.98
N PRO A 258 -17.42 -13.90 -23.85
CA PRO A 258 -17.39 -15.35 -23.65
C PRO A 258 -18.33 -16.19 -24.56
N GLY A 259 -18.78 -15.67 -25.71
CA GLY A 259 -19.89 -16.22 -26.49
C GLY A 259 -19.61 -16.62 -27.93
N THR A 260 -18.42 -16.39 -28.48
CA THR A 260 -18.10 -16.78 -29.87
C THR A 260 -17.00 -17.83 -29.89
N LEU A 261 -17.35 -19.02 -29.42
CA LEU A 261 -16.85 -20.25 -30.02
C LEU A 261 -17.70 -20.50 -31.28
N ASP A 262 -17.04 -20.79 -32.39
CA ASP A 262 -17.63 -21.26 -33.65
C ASP A 262 -18.45 -20.27 -34.48
N THR A 263 -17.75 -19.38 -35.20
CA THR A 263 -18.09 -19.12 -36.60
C THR A 263 -16.80 -19.07 -37.43
N ASP A 264 -16.35 -20.26 -37.83
CA ASP A 264 -15.49 -20.46 -38.99
C ASP A 264 -16.19 -19.88 -40.22
N ASP A 265 -15.90 -18.62 -40.56
CA ASP A 265 -16.13 -18.09 -41.90
C ASP A 265 -15.14 -16.96 -42.20
N ARG A 266 -13.85 -17.25 -42.01
CA ARG A 266 -12.78 -16.48 -42.66
C ARG A 266 -12.66 -17.00 -44.08
N SER A 267 -13.55 -16.52 -44.95
CA SER A 267 -13.31 -16.56 -46.37
C SER A 267 -12.06 -15.73 -46.69
N GLU A 268 -11.08 -16.43 -47.24
CA GLU A 268 -9.83 -15.91 -47.77
C GLU A 268 -10.13 -14.79 -48.77
N GLN A 269 -9.84 -13.55 -48.38
CA GLN A 269 -9.65 -12.47 -49.33
C GLN A 269 -8.22 -11.96 -49.19
N GLU A 270 -7.32 -12.80 -49.69
CA GLU A 270 -5.95 -12.45 -50.05
C GLU A 270 -5.97 -11.36 -51.13
N GLY A 271 -5.05 -10.40 -51.02
CA GLY A 271 -4.54 -9.67 -52.18
C GLY A 271 -5.11 -8.28 -52.44
N SER A 272 -4.73 -7.29 -51.63
CA SER A 272 -4.34 -5.96 -52.14
C SER A 272 -3.56 -5.19 -51.09
N THR A 273 -2.30 -5.56 -50.94
CA THR A 273 -1.27 -4.62 -50.55
C THR A 273 -1.07 -3.64 -51.71
N LEU A 274 -1.57 -2.40 -51.58
CA LEU A 274 -1.03 -1.14 -52.15
C LEU A 274 -2.12 -0.05 -52.16
N SER A 275 -1.77 1.13 -51.60
CA SER A 275 -2.47 2.43 -51.63
C SER A 275 -3.33 2.84 -50.41
N VAL A 276 -2.73 2.96 -49.22
CA VAL A 276 -3.45 3.37 -47.98
C VAL A 276 -3.27 4.85 -47.59
N ILE A 277 -2.40 5.62 -48.23
CA ILE A 277 -2.17 7.02 -47.80
C ILE A 277 -3.02 7.98 -48.64
N SER A 278 -4.28 8.18 -48.17
CA SER A 278 -5.16 9.37 -48.34
C SER A 278 -6.68 9.04 -48.43
N ALA A 279 -7.11 7.77 -48.32
CA ALA A 279 -8.52 7.37 -48.47
C ALA A 279 -9.27 7.03 -47.16
N THR A 280 -8.71 7.34 -45.98
CA THR A 280 -9.25 6.89 -44.68
C THR A 280 -10.64 7.42 -44.33
N SER A 281 -11.08 8.57 -44.85
CA SER A 281 -12.41 9.13 -44.51
C SER A 281 -13.59 8.35 -45.11
N SER A 282 -13.37 7.66 -46.23
CA SER A 282 -14.43 6.98 -46.98
C SER A 282 -14.50 5.49 -46.64
N ALA A 283 -13.34 4.82 -46.57
CA ALA A 283 -13.25 3.40 -46.21
C ALA A 283 -13.63 3.15 -44.75
N GLY A 284 -13.26 4.05 -43.82
CA GLY A 284 -13.57 3.91 -42.40
C GLY A 284 -15.07 3.99 -42.07
N ARG A 285 -15.91 4.53 -42.97
CA ARG A 285 -17.38 4.54 -42.77
C ARG A 285 -18.03 3.17 -42.98
N LEU A 286 -17.35 2.24 -43.66
CA LEU A 286 -17.84 0.88 -43.90
C LEU A 286 -17.54 -0.07 -42.74
N LEU A 287 -16.64 0.33 -41.83
CA LEU A 287 -16.30 -0.49 -40.66
C LEU A 287 -17.47 -0.59 -39.68
N PRO A 288 -17.64 -1.75 -39.03
CA PRO A 288 -18.50 -1.89 -37.87
C PRO A 288 -18.22 -0.78 -36.83
N PRO A 289 -19.24 -0.26 -36.12
CA PRO A 289 -19.06 0.89 -35.24
C PRO A 289 -17.98 0.74 -34.17
N ARG A 290 -17.71 -0.48 -33.69
CA ARG A 290 -16.64 -0.76 -32.73
C ARG A 290 -15.24 -0.66 -33.34
N GLU A 291 -15.05 -1.21 -34.53
CA GLU A 291 -13.78 -1.11 -35.27
C GLU A 291 -13.51 0.33 -35.68
N ARG A 292 -14.54 1.03 -36.15
CA ARG A 292 -14.45 2.46 -36.45
C ARG A 292 -14.07 3.29 -35.22
N LEU A 293 -14.59 2.94 -34.03
CA LEU A 293 -14.20 3.58 -32.79
C LEU A 293 -12.73 3.37 -32.47
N ARG A 294 -12.17 2.18 -32.72
CA ARG A 294 -10.74 1.91 -32.53
C ARG A 294 -9.86 2.76 -33.44
N GLU A 295 -10.21 2.87 -34.73
CA GLU A 295 -9.48 3.74 -35.67
C GLU A 295 -9.56 5.22 -35.26
N VAL A 296 -10.74 5.71 -34.90
CA VAL A 296 -10.89 7.11 -34.45
C VAL A 296 -10.18 7.36 -33.12
N ALA A 297 -10.21 6.40 -32.20
CA ALA A 297 -9.46 6.48 -30.94
C ALA A 297 -7.95 6.55 -31.20
N PHE A 298 -7.44 5.74 -32.13
CA PHE A 298 -6.05 5.76 -32.55
C PHE A 298 -5.64 7.12 -33.13
N GLU A 299 -6.39 7.63 -34.11
CA GLU A 299 -6.15 8.96 -34.71
C GLU A 299 -6.22 10.08 -33.67
N TYR A 300 -7.19 10.04 -32.76
CA TYR A 300 -7.36 11.01 -31.68
C TYR A 300 -6.13 11.01 -30.74
N CYS A 301 -5.63 9.83 -30.36
CA CYS A 301 -4.44 9.71 -29.51
C CYS A 301 -3.18 10.20 -30.22
N GLN A 302 -3.00 9.89 -31.51
CA GLN A 302 -1.88 10.43 -32.30
C GLN A 302 -1.95 11.96 -32.35
N ARG A 303 -3.14 12.53 -32.59
CA ARG A 303 -3.35 13.97 -32.60
C ARG A 303 -3.00 14.63 -31.26
N LEU A 304 -3.39 14.02 -30.14
CA LEU A 304 -3.03 14.53 -28.81
C LEU A 304 -1.51 14.53 -28.60
N ILE A 305 -0.82 13.48 -29.03
CA ILE A 305 0.65 13.39 -28.94
C ILE A 305 1.30 14.50 -29.78
N GLU A 306 0.80 14.76 -30.99
CA GLU A 306 1.27 15.87 -31.82
C GLU A 306 1.02 17.24 -31.19
N GLN A 307 -0.20 17.50 -30.69
CA GLN A 307 -0.57 18.75 -30.02
C GLN A 307 0.28 18.98 -28.76
N SER A 308 0.71 17.93 -28.08
CA SER A 308 1.60 18.03 -26.92
C SER A 308 3.02 18.52 -27.25
N ASN A 309 3.42 18.59 -28.53
CA ASN A 309 4.68 19.22 -28.94
C ASN A 309 4.60 20.75 -28.89
N ARG A 310 3.40 21.32 -28.87
CA ARG A 310 3.19 22.76 -28.83
C ARG A 310 3.46 23.29 -27.42
N ARG A 311 4.10 24.46 -27.35
CA ARG A 311 4.35 25.13 -26.06
C ARG A 311 3.05 25.77 -25.56
N ALA A 312 2.50 25.21 -24.49
CA ALA A 312 1.32 25.75 -23.84
C ALA A 312 1.54 27.19 -23.31
N LEU A 313 0.55 28.06 -23.50
CA LEU A 313 0.58 29.44 -23.02
C LEU A 313 0.34 29.55 -21.49
N ARG A 314 -0.40 28.60 -20.90
CA ARG A 314 -0.75 28.57 -19.48
C ARG A 314 -0.17 27.32 -18.80
N LYS A 315 0.18 27.44 -17.52
CA LYS A 315 0.65 26.30 -16.72
C LYS A 315 -0.39 25.17 -16.67
N GLY A 316 -1.67 25.51 -16.45
CA GLY A 316 -2.76 24.52 -16.42
C GLY A 316 -2.90 23.73 -17.72
N ASP A 317 -2.68 24.35 -18.87
CA ASP A 317 -2.73 23.68 -20.17
C ASP A 317 -1.53 22.74 -20.36
N SER A 318 -0.35 23.11 -19.85
CA SER A 318 0.82 22.23 -19.84
C SER A 318 0.62 21.00 -18.95
N ASP A 319 -0.04 21.15 -17.80
CA ASP A 319 -0.37 20.04 -16.92
C ASP A 319 -1.46 19.13 -17.53
N LEU A 320 -2.43 19.73 -18.24
CA LEU A 320 -3.42 19.00 -19.04
C LEU A 320 -2.78 18.20 -20.18
N GLN A 321 -1.82 18.78 -20.93
CA GLN A 321 -1.06 18.07 -21.97
C GLN A 321 -0.44 16.78 -21.43
N LYS A 322 0.17 16.82 -20.24
CA LYS A 322 0.80 15.64 -19.62
C LYS A 322 -0.23 14.59 -19.19
N ALA A 323 -1.36 15.02 -18.61
CA ALA A 323 -2.45 14.11 -18.24
C ALA A 323 -3.06 13.43 -19.48
N CYS A 324 -3.29 14.19 -20.56
CA CYS A 324 -3.75 13.66 -21.83
C CYS A 324 -2.75 12.69 -22.46
N LEU A 325 -1.44 12.95 -22.35
CA LEU A 325 -0.41 12.02 -22.81
C LEU A 325 -0.46 10.68 -22.06
N VAL A 326 -0.62 10.70 -20.73
CA VAL A 326 -0.78 9.47 -19.94
C VAL A 326 -1.98 8.66 -20.44
N GLU A 327 -3.14 9.30 -20.57
CA GLU A 327 -4.36 8.62 -21.00
C GLU A 327 -4.24 8.13 -22.46
N ALA A 328 -3.67 8.93 -23.36
CA ALA A 328 -3.47 8.56 -24.76
C ALA A 328 -2.56 7.32 -24.92
N VAL A 329 -1.46 7.24 -24.17
CA VAL A 329 -0.58 6.06 -24.21
C VAL A 329 -1.30 4.82 -23.67
N LEU A 330 -2.10 4.96 -22.61
CA LEU A 330 -2.89 3.86 -22.06
C LEU A 330 -4.02 3.41 -23.00
N VAL A 331 -4.62 4.32 -23.76
CA VAL A 331 -5.57 3.98 -24.83
C VAL A 331 -4.87 3.24 -25.96
N LEU A 332 -3.70 3.73 -26.40
CA LEU A 332 -2.92 3.07 -27.46
C LEU A 332 -2.49 1.65 -27.07
N ASP A 333 -2.11 1.41 -25.81
CA ASP A 333 -1.85 0.06 -25.28
C ASP A 333 -3.07 -0.86 -25.45
N VAL A 334 -4.26 -0.41 -25.02
CA VAL A 334 -5.49 -1.19 -25.14
C VAL A 334 -5.81 -1.51 -26.60
N LEU A 335 -5.64 -0.53 -27.50
CA LEU A 335 -5.85 -0.73 -28.93
C LEU A 335 -4.88 -1.78 -29.50
N CYS A 336 -3.59 -1.70 -29.15
CA CYS A 336 -2.58 -2.65 -29.62
C CYS A 336 -2.80 -4.07 -29.08
N ARG A 337 -3.37 -4.21 -27.86
CA ARG A 337 -3.77 -5.52 -27.32
C ARG A 337 -4.97 -6.11 -28.03
N GLN A 338 -5.93 -5.30 -28.46
CA GLN A 338 -7.12 -5.77 -29.18
C GLN A 338 -6.87 -6.06 -30.65
N ASP A 339 -6.02 -5.26 -31.29
CA ASP A 339 -5.64 -5.43 -32.69
C ASP A 339 -4.13 -5.10 -32.86
N PRO A 340 -3.29 -6.11 -33.11
CA PRO A 340 -1.86 -5.93 -33.35
C PRO A 340 -1.52 -5.01 -34.53
N SER A 341 -2.46 -4.71 -35.44
CA SER A 341 -2.24 -3.78 -36.56
C SER A 341 -1.87 -2.36 -36.08
N PHE A 342 -2.38 -1.94 -34.92
CA PHE A 342 -2.07 -0.65 -34.31
C PHE A 342 -0.66 -0.56 -33.72
N LEU A 343 -0.02 -1.70 -33.43
CA LEU A 343 1.32 -1.72 -32.84
C LEU A 343 2.34 -1.04 -33.76
N TYR A 344 2.50 -1.54 -34.99
CA TYR A 344 3.47 -0.96 -35.93
C TYR A 344 3.18 0.50 -36.28
N ARG A 345 1.90 0.90 -36.27
CA ARG A 345 1.46 2.29 -36.52
C ARG A 345 1.77 3.23 -35.35
N SER A 346 1.83 2.73 -34.11
CA SER A 346 2.09 3.54 -32.91
C SER A 346 3.57 3.67 -32.55
N LEU A 347 4.41 2.70 -32.93
CA LEU A 347 5.81 2.61 -32.49
C LEU A 347 6.65 3.86 -32.78
N SER A 348 6.56 4.43 -33.98
CA SER A 348 7.34 5.62 -34.36
C SER A 348 6.99 6.83 -33.48
N CYS A 349 5.69 7.05 -33.29
CA CYS A 349 5.14 8.13 -32.46
C CYS A 349 5.54 7.96 -30.98
N LEU A 350 5.41 6.75 -30.44
CA LEU A 350 5.74 6.46 -29.03
C LEU A 350 7.25 6.49 -28.75
N LYS A 351 8.09 6.04 -29.68
CA LYS A 351 9.56 6.19 -29.55
C LYS A 351 9.97 7.67 -29.54
N ALA A 352 9.40 8.48 -30.43
CA ALA A 352 9.64 9.93 -30.46
C ALA A 352 9.16 10.62 -29.18
N LEU A 353 7.96 10.25 -28.69
CA LEU A 353 7.42 10.73 -27.42
C LEU A 353 8.34 10.38 -26.25
N HIS A 354 8.77 9.12 -26.13
CA HIS A 354 9.70 8.67 -25.09
C HIS A 354 11.01 9.46 -25.12
N GLY A 355 11.62 9.62 -26.29
CA GLY A 355 12.85 10.42 -26.45
C GLY A 355 12.68 11.87 -26.00
N ARG A 356 11.51 12.47 -26.26
CA ARG A 356 11.19 13.85 -25.86
C ARG A 356 10.96 14.00 -24.35
N VAL A 357 10.25 13.07 -23.72
CA VAL A 357 9.87 13.22 -22.29
C VAL A 357 10.92 12.67 -21.31
N ARG A 358 11.84 11.81 -21.76
CA ARG A 358 12.86 11.17 -20.92
C ARG A 358 13.71 12.14 -20.07
N GLY A 359 13.97 13.33 -20.58
CA GLY A 359 14.79 14.36 -19.91
C GLY A 359 14.01 15.43 -19.15
N ASP A 360 12.67 15.41 -19.23
CA ASP A 360 11.83 16.43 -18.60
C ASP A 360 11.29 15.95 -17.24
N PRO A 361 11.75 16.52 -16.11
CA PRO A 361 11.26 16.15 -14.79
C PRO A 361 9.77 16.44 -14.61
N ALA A 362 9.19 17.37 -15.37
CA ALA A 362 7.77 17.69 -15.30
C ALA A 362 6.89 16.63 -15.99
N SER A 363 7.45 15.78 -16.84
CA SER A 363 6.74 14.77 -17.65
C SER A 363 6.98 13.34 -17.17
N VAL A 364 7.56 13.15 -15.98
CA VAL A 364 7.96 11.84 -15.44
C VAL A 364 6.79 10.86 -15.35
N ARG A 365 5.57 11.32 -15.02
CA ARG A 365 4.38 10.46 -14.95
C ARG A 365 4.00 9.86 -16.31
N VAL A 366 4.37 10.49 -17.43
CA VAL A 366 4.17 9.96 -18.79
C VAL A 366 5.12 8.78 -19.07
N LEU A 367 6.27 8.72 -18.40
CA LEU A 367 7.22 7.61 -18.57
C LEU A 367 6.68 6.27 -18.06
N LEU A 368 5.79 6.27 -17.06
CA LEU A 368 5.20 5.04 -16.52
C LEU A 368 4.33 4.27 -17.53
N PRO A 369 3.30 4.88 -18.16
CA PRO A 369 2.52 4.19 -19.19
C PRO A 369 3.35 3.90 -20.45
N LEU A 370 4.35 4.71 -20.79
CA LEU A 370 5.29 4.38 -21.86
C LEU A 370 6.11 3.14 -21.55
N ALA A 371 6.65 3.04 -20.34
CA ALA A 371 7.35 1.86 -19.87
C ALA A 371 6.43 0.63 -19.88
N HIS A 372 5.19 0.76 -19.41
CA HIS A 372 4.20 -0.31 -19.49
C HIS A 372 3.98 -0.77 -20.95
N PHE A 373 3.76 0.17 -21.87
CA PHE A 373 3.57 -0.13 -23.29
C PHE A 373 4.76 -0.91 -23.86
N PHE A 374 5.99 -0.48 -23.57
CA PHE A 374 7.19 -1.18 -24.04
C PHE A 374 7.40 -2.53 -23.34
N LEU A 375 6.85 -2.77 -22.14
CA LEU A 375 6.91 -4.08 -21.48
C LEU A 375 5.96 -5.06 -22.16
N SER A 376 4.73 -4.59 -22.41
CA SER A 376 3.67 -5.38 -23.02
C SER A 376 3.97 -5.73 -24.49
N HIS A 377 4.58 -4.80 -25.24
CA HIS A 377 4.73 -4.92 -26.69
C HIS A 377 6.17 -4.93 -27.21
N GLY A 378 7.17 -4.74 -26.34
CA GLY A 378 8.58 -4.59 -26.76
C GLY A 378 9.14 -5.79 -27.51
N GLU A 379 8.80 -7.00 -27.08
CA GLU A 379 9.23 -8.25 -27.73
C GLU A 379 8.64 -8.39 -29.13
N ALA A 380 7.31 -8.21 -29.27
CA ALA A 380 6.63 -8.24 -30.56
C ALA A 380 7.11 -7.14 -31.52
N ALA A 381 7.54 -5.99 -30.97
CA ALA A 381 8.02 -4.85 -31.73
C ALA A 381 9.54 -4.85 -31.98
N ALA A 382 10.27 -5.86 -31.50
CA ALA A 382 11.74 -5.93 -31.51
C ALA A 382 12.40 -4.62 -30.99
N VAL A 383 11.83 -4.03 -29.94
CA VAL A 383 12.35 -2.82 -29.29
C VAL A 383 13.15 -3.21 -28.07
N ASP A 384 14.42 -2.79 -28.03
CA ASP A 384 15.21 -2.85 -26.80
C ASP A 384 14.58 -1.96 -25.73
N SER A 385 13.85 -2.62 -24.83
CA SER A 385 13.12 -1.98 -23.76
C SER A 385 13.96 -1.88 -22.48
N GLU A 386 15.09 -2.58 -22.39
CA GLU A 386 15.93 -2.63 -21.20
C GLU A 386 16.43 -1.23 -20.83
N ALA A 387 16.89 -0.45 -21.81
CA ALA A 387 17.35 0.92 -21.62
C ALA A 387 16.28 1.85 -21.01
N VAL A 388 15.00 1.62 -21.33
CA VAL A 388 13.86 2.39 -20.79
C VAL A 388 13.73 2.13 -19.29
N TYR A 389 13.75 0.87 -18.86
CA TYR A 389 13.58 0.51 -17.45
C TYR A 389 14.83 0.78 -16.62
N GLN A 390 16.03 0.59 -17.18
CA GLN A 390 17.25 0.97 -16.49
C GLN A 390 17.23 2.46 -16.15
N HIS A 391 16.81 3.33 -17.08
CA HIS A 391 16.62 4.76 -16.80
C HIS A 391 15.53 4.99 -15.73
N LEU A 392 14.40 4.30 -15.87
CA LEU A 392 13.25 4.39 -14.97
C LEU A 392 13.65 4.07 -13.51
N PHE A 393 14.31 2.94 -13.26
CA PHE A 393 14.63 2.45 -11.91
C PHE A 393 15.87 3.10 -11.28
N THR A 394 16.76 3.70 -12.09
CA THR A 394 18.00 4.29 -11.57
C THR A 394 17.91 5.79 -11.33
N ARG A 395 17.32 6.55 -12.27
CA ARG A 395 17.37 8.01 -12.24
C ARG A 395 16.15 8.62 -11.54
N ILE A 396 14.95 8.14 -11.87
CA ILE A 396 13.70 8.75 -11.41
C ILE A 396 13.56 8.70 -9.88
N PRO A 397 13.77 7.55 -9.19
CA PRO A 397 13.64 7.50 -7.74
C PRO A 397 14.66 8.41 -7.02
N VAL A 398 15.84 8.62 -7.60
CA VAL A 398 16.88 9.49 -7.02
C VAL A 398 16.45 10.96 -7.07
N GLU A 399 15.85 11.38 -8.17
CA GLU A 399 15.49 12.78 -8.41
C GLU A 399 14.11 13.14 -7.84
N GLN A 400 13.16 12.21 -7.86
CA GLN A 400 11.74 12.47 -7.62
C GLN A 400 11.15 11.71 -6.43
N PHE A 401 11.97 11.15 -5.52
CA PHE A 401 11.48 10.45 -4.32
C PHE A 401 10.50 11.28 -3.48
N HIS A 402 10.59 12.61 -3.57
CA HIS A 402 9.78 13.53 -2.77
C HIS A 402 8.38 13.79 -3.31
N SER A 403 8.03 13.26 -4.48
CA SER A 403 6.71 13.39 -5.09
C SER A 403 5.79 12.23 -4.65
N PRO A 404 4.78 12.47 -3.80
CA PRO A 404 3.99 11.40 -3.20
C PRO A 404 3.11 10.64 -4.20
N MET A 405 2.51 11.36 -5.16
CA MET A 405 1.67 10.74 -6.19
C MET A 405 2.50 9.88 -7.13
N LEU A 406 3.64 10.40 -7.59
CA LEU A 406 4.55 9.63 -8.44
C LEU A 406 5.08 8.41 -7.70
N ALA A 407 5.48 8.55 -6.44
CA ALA A 407 5.95 7.44 -5.63
C ALA A 407 4.91 6.32 -5.55
N PHE A 408 3.65 6.66 -5.34
CA PHE A 408 2.55 5.69 -5.31
C PHE A 408 2.35 5.01 -6.67
N GLU A 409 2.21 5.78 -7.74
CA GLU A 409 2.04 5.25 -9.10
C GLU A 409 3.22 4.39 -9.56
N PHE A 410 4.44 4.75 -9.16
CA PHE A 410 5.65 4.02 -9.50
C PHE A 410 5.67 2.64 -8.85
N ILE A 411 5.30 2.55 -7.57
CA ILE A 411 5.25 1.26 -6.85
C ILE A 411 4.09 0.41 -7.36
N GLN A 412 2.93 1.01 -7.66
CA GLN A 412 1.84 0.30 -8.34
C GLN A 412 2.28 -0.24 -9.70
N PHE A 413 2.96 0.58 -10.51
CA PHE A 413 3.55 0.15 -11.77
C PHE A 413 4.46 -1.07 -11.57
N CYS A 414 5.34 -1.06 -10.57
CA CYS A 414 6.22 -2.20 -10.29
C CYS A 414 5.41 -3.47 -9.96
N ARG A 415 4.41 -3.35 -9.08
CA ARG A 415 3.58 -4.47 -8.61
C ARG A 415 2.72 -5.05 -9.73
N ASP A 416 2.02 -4.19 -10.46
CA ASP A 416 1.02 -4.62 -11.45
C ASP A 416 1.71 -5.23 -12.68
N ASN A 417 2.96 -4.88 -12.95
CA ASN A 417 3.76 -5.38 -14.08
C ASN A 417 4.75 -6.51 -13.71
N LEU A 418 4.69 -7.08 -12.51
CA LEU A 418 5.61 -8.15 -12.06
C LEU A 418 5.72 -9.31 -13.07
N HIS A 419 4.60 -9.71 -13.67
CA HIS A 419 4.52 -10.79 -14.64
C HIS A 419 5.23 -10.48 -15.97
N LEU A 420 5.36 -9.20 -16.34
CA LEU A 420 6.03 -8.77 -17.57
C LEU A 420 7.54 -8.61 -17.40
N PHE A 421 8.05 -8.64 -16.16
CA PHE A 421 9.48 -8.52 -15.89
C PHE A 421 10.24 -9.85 -16.00
N SER A 422 9.71 -10.90 -16.62
CA SER A 422 10.33 -12.24 -16.63
C SER A 422 11.82 -12.26 -17.03
N GLY A 423 12.25 -11.43 -17.99
CA GLY A 423 13.67 -11.21 -18.33
C GLY A 423 14.39 -10.08 -17.57
N HIS A 424 13.65 -9.16 -16.96
CA HIS A 424 14.15 -7.91 -16.37
C HIS A 424 14.08 -7.87 -14.83
N LEU A 425 13.60 -8.94 -14.19
CA LEU A 425 13.35 -9.00 -12.76
C LEU A 425 14.62 -8.77 -11.94
N SER A 426 15.78 -9.14 -12.46
CA SER A 426 17.10 -8.84 -11.86
C SER A 426 17.32 -7.33 -11.70
N THR A 427 17.01 -6.53 -12.73
CA THR A 427 17.15 -5.07 -12.67
C THR A 427 16.22 -4.47 -11.61
N LEU A 428 14.98 -4.96 -11.53
CA LEU A 428 14.02 -4.53 -10.51
C LEU A 428 14.51 -4.89 -9.10
N ARG A 429 14.91 -6.15 -8.86
CA ARG A 429 15.47 -6.63 -7.58
C ARG A 429 16.66 -5.78 -7.15
N LEU A 430 17.62 -5.55 -8.04
CA LEU A 430 18.80 -4.72 -7.75
C LEU A 430 18.47 -3.24 -7.52
N SER A 431 17.29 -2.75 -7.90
CA SER A 431 16.89 -1.35 -7.70
C SER A 431 16.29 -1.05 -6.32
N PHE A 432 16.16 -2.04 -5.44
CA PHE A 432 15.51 -1.87 -4.13
C PHE A 432 16.03 -0.68 -3.30
N PRO A 433 17.35 -0.31 -3.29
CA PRO A 433 17.80 0.84 -2.51
C PRO A 433 17.16 2.15 -2.98
N ASN A 434 16.92 2.26 -4.29
CA ASN A 434 16.23 3.40 -4.88
C ASN A 434 14.74 3.38 -4.59
N LEU A 435 14.08 2.22 -4.70
CA LEU A 435 12.68 2.08 -4.35
C LEU A 435 12.44 2.46 -2.88
N PHE A 436 13.35 2.07 -1.99
CA PHE A 436 13.28 2.41 -0.57
C PHE A 436 13.36 3.91 -0.30
N LYS A 437 13.86 4.75 -1.22
CA LYS A 437 13.79 6.21 -1.08
C LYS A 437 12.35 6.73 -1.14
N PHE A 438 11.51 6.15 -2.02
CA PHE A 438 10.09 6.47 -2.06
C PHE A 438 9.42 6.13 -0.74
N LEU A 439 9.69 4.94 -0.19
CA LEU A 439 9.16 4.49 1.09
C LEU A 439 9.64 5.36 2.26
N ALA A 440 10.94 5.63 2.32
CA ALA A 440 11.56 6.43 3.36
C ALA A 440 10.98 7.84 3.43
N TRP A 441 10.62 8.43 2.28
CA TRP A 441 10.09 9.77 2.22
C TRP A 441 8.56 9.87 2.36
N ASN A 442 7.81 8.89 1.83
CA ASN A 442 6.35 8.95 1.69
C ASN A 442 5.60 7.89 2.52
N SER A 443 6.19 7.39 3.60
CA SER A 443 5.49 6.59 4.62
C SER A 443 4.50 7.47 5.41
N PRO A 444 3.34 6.97 5.90
CA PRO A 444 2.81 5.60 5.81
C PRO A 444 2.03 5.16 4.56
N PRO A 445 1.55 6.02 3.62
CA PRO A 445 0.73 5.57 2.49
C PRO A 445 1.30 4.43 1.65
N LEU A 446 2.64 4.34 1.54
CA LEU A 446 3.31 3.32 0.73
C LEU A 446 3.54 2.00 1.45
N THR A 447 3.31 1.90 2.77
CA THR A 447 3.66 0.70 3.53
C THR A 447 2.92 -0.54 3.01
N SER A 448 1.61 -0.44 2.73
CA SER A 448 0.83 -1.56 2.17
C SER A 448 1.31 -1.97 0.78
N GLU A 449 1.65 -1.00 -0.06
CA GLU A 449 2.14 -1.25 -1.41
C GLU A 449 3.50 -1.97 -1.38
N PHE A 450 4.40 -1.57 -0.47
CA PHE A 450 5.69 -2.26 -0.30
C PHE A 450 5.55 -3.64 0.33
N VAL A 451 4.63 -3.86 1.26
CA VAL A 451 4.34 -5.20 1.79
C VAL A 451 3.95 -6.17 0.66
N ALA A 452 3.16 -5.70 -0.31
CA ALA A 452 2.79 -6.49 -1.47
C ALA A 452 3.94 -6.67 -2.48
N LEU A 453 4.82 -5.68 -2.63
CA LEU A 453 5.93 -5.72 -3.60
C LEU A 453 7.17 -6.50 -3.10
N LEU A 454 7.45 -6.45 -1.79
CA LEU A 454 8.66 -7.02 -1.18
C LEU A 454 8.94 -8.48 -1.58
N PRO A 455 7.96 -9.41 -1.61
CA PRO A 455 8.20 -10.79 -2.01
C PRO A 455 8.84 -10.96 -3.39
N ALA A 456 8.57 -10.05 -4.34
CA ALA A 456 9.17 -10.08 -5.68
C ALA A 456 10.58 -9.49 -5.72
N LEU A 457 10.92 -8.61 -4.78
CA LEU A 457 12.22 -7.96 -4.67
C LEU A 457 13.25 -8.79 -3.91
N VAL A 458 12.79 -9.65 -2.98
CA VAL A 458 13.67 -10.49 -2.17
C VAL A 458 14.38 -11.53 -3.05
N ASP A 459 15.70 -11.53 -2.96
CA ASP A 459 16.59 -12.45 -3.66
C ASP A 459 17.65 -12.96 -2.67
N ALA A 460 18.03 -14.24 -2.77
CA ALA A 460 19.02 -14.83 -1.87
C ALA A 460 20.37 -14.10 -1.91
N GLY A 461 20.79 -13.59 -3.07
CA GLY A 461 22.06 -12.89 -3.23
C GLY A 461 22.10 -11.49 -2.60
N THR A 462 20.96 -10.82 -2.46
CA THR A 462 20.87 -9.45 -1.90
C THR A 462 20.07 -9.35 -0.60
N ALA A 463 19.58 -10.48 -0.07
CA ALA A 463 18.73 -10.51 1.12
C ALA A 463 19.37 -9.85 2.35
N LEU A 464 20.67 -10.09 2.59
CA LEU A 464 21.39 -9.48 3.71
C LEU A 464 21.50 -7.96 3.56
N GLU A 465 21.84 -7.49 2.35
CA GLU A 465 21.91 -6.06 2.04
C GLU A 465 20.54 -5.39 2.21
N MET A 466 19.47 -6.05 1.77
CA MET A 466 18.10 -5.57 1.92
C MET A 466 17.67 -5.49 3.39
N LEU A 467 18.03 -6.49 4.21
CA LEU A 467 17.73 -6.47 5.64
C LEU A 467 18.43 -5.28 6.34
N HIS A 468 19.70 -5.02 6.02
CA HIS A 468 20.37 -3.79 6.48
C HIS A 468 19.62 -2.53 6.03
N ALA A 469 19.28 -2.42 4.74
CA ALA A 469 18.61 -1.26 4.20
C ALA A 469 17.22 -1.01 4.84
N LEU A 470 16.45 -2.08 5.15
CA LEU A 470 15.18 -1.98 5.87
C LEU A 470 15.37 -1.45 7.30
N LEU A 471 16.42 -1.92 7.99
CA LEU A 471 16.77 -1.45 9.33
C LEU A 471 17.33 -0.01 9.32
N ASP A 472 17.93 0.42 8.21
CA ASP A 472 18.47 1.78 8.07
C ASP A 472 17.49 2.77 7.42
N LEU A 473 16.24 2.37 7.14
CA LEU A 473 15.21 3.25 6.55
C LEU A 473 15.03 4.58 7.30
N PRO A 474 14.96 4.65 8.64
CA PRO A 474 14.85 5.92 9.35
C PRO A 474 16.09 6.81 9.16
N CYS A 475 17.27 6.20 9.09
CA CYS A 475 18.53 6.90 8.80
C CYS A 475 18.53 7.40 7.35
N LEU A 476 18.06 6.60 6.39
CA LEU A 476 17.88 7.02 5.00
C LEU A 476 16.93 8.22 4.90
N THR A 477 15.80 8.21 5.60
CA THR A 477 14.86 9.34 5.65
C THR A 477 15.55 10.62 6.12
N ALA A 478 16.39 10.55 7.16
CA ALA A 478 17.17 11.68 7.64
C ALA A 478 18.14 12.21 6.58
N VAL A 479 18.84 11.32 5.87
CA VAL A 479 19.80 11.71 4.82
C VAL A 479 19.09 12.32 3.60
N LEU A 480 17.94 11.79 3.18
CA LEU A 480 17.15 12.37 2.10
C LEU A 480 16.69 13.80 2.43
N ASP A 481 16.39 14.07 3.70
CA ASP A 481 16.02 15.43 4.15
C ASP A 481 17.21 16.38 4.04
N LEU A 482 18.42 15.93 4.41
CA LEU A 482 19.67 16.70 4.24
C LEU A 482 20.02 16.91 2.76
N GLN A 483 19.82 15.89 1.91
CA GLN A 483 20.05 15.99 0.47
C GLN A 483 19.17 17.08 -0.16
N LEU A 484 17.89 17.17 0.22
CA LEU A 484 17.00 18.23 -0.28
C LEU A 484 17.33 19.61 0.28
N ARG A 485 17.76 19.70 1.55
CA ARG A 485 18.20 20.97 2.17
C ARG A 485 19.50 21.49 1.57
N SER A 486 20.36 20.60 1.06
CA SER A 486 21.62 20.97 0.41
C SER A 486 21.47 21.26 -1.09
N ALA A 487 20.37 20.84 -1.72
CA ALA A 487 20.10 21.09 -3.13
C ALA A 487 19.82 22.59 -3.39
N PRO A 488 20.32 23.15 -4.51
CA PRO A 488 19.99 24.51 -4.91
C PRO A 488 18.49 24.62 -5.23
N ALA A 489 17.82 25.53 -4.51
CA ALA A 489 16.41 25.93 -4.61
C ALA A 489 15.54 25.13 -5.60
N ALA A 490 15.00 23.99 -5.16
CA ALA A 490 13.91 23.32 -5.87
C ALA A 490 12.73 24.30 -6.05
N SER A 491 12.16 24.34 -7.25
CA SER A 491 11.01 25.20 -7.62
C SER A 491 9.79 24.95 -6.73
N GLU A 492 9.64 23.72 -6.23
CA GLU A 492 8.66 23.32 -5.24
C GLU A 492 9.41 22.70 -4.06
N ARG A 493 9.58 23.46 -2.98
CA ARG A 493 10.13 22.92 -1.74
C ARG A 493 9.06 22.00 -1.12
N PRO A 494 9.38 20.73 -0.84
CA PRO A 494 8.49 19.86 -0.08
C PRO A 494 8.11 20.51 1.27
N LEU A 495 6.94 20.15 1.82
CA LEU A 495 6.55 20.55 3.17
C LEU A 495 7.55 19.95 4.18
N TRP A 496 8.59 20.71 4.50
CA TRP A 496 9.56 20.46 5.55
C TRP A 496 8.98 20.75 6.93
N ASP A 497 9.47 20.00 7.91
CA ASP A 497 9.40 20.46 9.28
C ASP A 497 10.40 21.61 9.44
N THR A 498 9.87 22.83 9.53
CA THR A 498 10.66 24.05 9.72
C THR A 498 11.14 24.22 11.16
N SER A 499 10.57 23.47 12.11
CA SER A 499 10.95 23.52 13.52
C SER A 499 12.31 22.86 13.76
N LEU A 500 12.67 21.86 12.94
CA LEU A 500 13.90 21.11 13.09
C LEU A 500 15.09 21.84 12.45
N ARG A 501 16.03 22.30 13.28
CA ARG A 501 17.33 22.85 12.85
C ARG A 501 18.47 21.94 13.32
N ALA A 502 19.11 21.27 12.39
CA ALA A 502 20.26 20.40 12.65
C ALA A 502 21.47 20.82 11.77
N PRO A 503 22.13 21.96 12.06
CA PRO A 503 23.24 22.47 11.25
C PRO A 503 24.43 21.51 11.22
N SER A 504 24.75 20.85 12.34
CA SER A 504 25.84 19.87 12.43
C SER A 504 25.66 18.70 11.46
N CYS A 505 24.43 18.23 11.27
CA CYS A 505 24.12 17.16 10.30
C CYS A 505 24.35 17.62 8.85
N LEU A 506 24.09 18.89 8.54
CA LEU A 506 24.34 19.46 7.20
C LEU A 506 25.83 19.68 6.93
N GLU A 507 26.59 20.09 7.93
CA GLU A 507 28.05 20.19 7.85
C GLU A 507 28.68 18.81 7.64
N ALA A 508 28.26 17.84 8.45
CA ALA A 508 28.63 16.44 8.32
C ALA A 508 28.30 15.85 6.94
N PHE A 509 27.15 16.18 6.36
CA PHE A 509 26.78 15.75 5.01
C PHE A 509 27.74 16.26 3.92
N ARG A 510 28.43 17.38 4.17
CA ARG A 510 29.43 17.97 3.28
C ARG A 510 30.86 17.52 3.60
N ASP A 511 31.06 16.81 4.70
CA ASP A 511 32.37 16.36 5.16
C ASP A 511 32.85 15.17 4.31
N PRO A 512 34.02 15.27 3.64
CA PRO A 512 34.62 14.18 2.88
C PRO A 512 34.81 12.88 3.67
N GLN A 513 35.00 12.95 4.99
CA GLN A 513 35.21 11.77 5.84
C GLN A 513 34.01 10.82 5.85
N PHE A 514 32.79 11.37 5.76
CA PHE A 514 31.54 10.59 5.80
C PHE A 514 30.92 10.38 4.41
N GLN A 515 31.49 11.01 3.37
CA GLN A 515 30.92 11.02 2.02
C GLN A 515 30.71 9.60 1.46
N GLY A 516 31.64 8.67 1.71
CA GLY A 516 31.49 7.27 1.28
C GLY A 516 30.28 6.57 1.91
N LEU A 517 30.01 6.82 3.20
CA LEU A 517 28.86 6.24 3.90
C LEU A 517 27.54 6.85 3.41
N PHE A 518 27.51 8.16 3.16
CA PHE A 518 26.34 8.82 2.56
C PHE A 518 26.08 8.32 1.13
N GLN A 519 27.12 8.16 0.31
CA GLN A 519 27.00 7.61 -1.04
C GLN A 519 26.50 6.16 -1.02
N TYR A 520 26.98 5.34 -0.08
CA TYR A 520 26.44 4.00 0.12
C TYR A 520 24.95 4.06 0.42
N LEU A 521 24.51 4.83 1.41
CA LEU A 521 23.10 4.90 1.79
C LEU A 521 22.21 5.47 0.66
N LEU A 522 22.74 6.39 -0.15
CA LEU A 522 22.05 7.01 -1.29
C LEU A 522 22.24 6.26 -2.62
N ARG A 523 22.84 5.07 -2.63
CA ARG A 523 23.13 4.33 -3.87
C ARG A 523 21.86 4.04 -4.68
N PRO A 524 21.95 3.99 -6.02
CA PRO A 524 20.80 3.70 -6.87
C PRO A 524 20.52 2.21 -7.06
N LYS A 525 21.54 1.38 -6.88
CA LYS A 525 21.47 -0.07 -7.07
C LYS A 525 22.13 -0.80 -5.90
N ALA A 526 21.65 -2.01 -5.64
CA ALA A 526 22.27 -2.96 -4.75
C ALA A 526 23.67 -3.30 -5.25
N SER A 527 24.64 -3.35 -4.34
CA SER A 527 26.03 -3.68 -4.66
C SER A 527 26.39 -5.13 -4.32
N GLY A 528 25.54 -5.83 -3.56
CA GLY A 528 25.87 -7.09 -2.92
C GLY A 528 26.78 -6.94 -1.70
N ALA A 529 27.15 -5.71 -1.32
CA ALA A 529 28.03 -5.42 -0.19
C ALA A 529 27.29 -4.70 0.94
N THR A 530 27.72 -4.96 2.17
CA THR A 530 27.17 -4.36 3.39
C THR A 530 28.16 -3.38 4.00
N GLU A 531 27.70 -2.18 4.38
CA GLU A 531 28.50 -1.17 5.06
C GLU A 531 27.98 -0.93 6.49
N ARG A 532 28.89 -0.64 7.42
CA ARG A 532 28.52 -0.39 8.82
C ARG A 532 28.18 1.08 9.03
N LEU A 533 26.88 1.39 9.13
CA LEU A 533 26.37 2.75 9.24
C LEU A 533 26.27 3.30 10.68
N ALA A 534 26.79 2.59 11.68
CA ALA A 534 26.80 3.05 13.06
C ALA A 534 27.37 4.47 13.27
N PRO A 535 28.47 4.88 12.57
CA PRO A 535 28.95 6.26 12.66
C PRO A 535 27.91 7.29 12.20
N LEU A 536 27.14 6.98 11.14
CA LEU A 536 26.07 7.87 10.67
C LEU A 536 24.90 7.93 11.65
N HIS A 537 24.60 6.85 12.37
CA HIS A 537 23.50 6.85 13.35
C HIS A 537 23.73 7.87 14.47
N GLN A 538 24.96 7.92 14.99
CA GLN A 538 25.36 8.89 16.02
C GLN A 538 25.36 10.31 15.46
N LEU A 539 25.96 10.48 14.27
CA LEU A 539 26.08 11.77 13.58
C LEU A 539 24.71 12.40 13.26
N LEU A 540 23.74 11.57 12.88
CA LEU A 540 22.40 11.98 12.45
C LEU A 540 21.36 11.89 13.57
N GLN A 541 21.75 11.56 14.81
CA GLN A 541 20.83 11.51 15.94
C GLN A 541 19.95 12.78 16.09
N PRO A 542 20.44 14.01 15.86
CA PRO A 542 19.59 15.20 15.95
C PRO A 542 18.39 15.20 14.98
N MET A 543 18.45 14.41 13.90
CA MET A 543 17.34 14.28 12.93
C MET A 543 16.24 13.31 13.39
N ALA A 544 16.46 12.54 14.46
CA ALA A 544 15.54 11.51 14.93
C ALA A 544 14.18 12.07 15.38
N GLY A 545 14.14 13.34 15.79
CA GLY A 545 12.91 14.05 16.15
C GLY A 545 12.04 14.47 14.97
N CYS A 546 12.52 14.35 13.73
CA CYS A 546 11.75 14.68 12.54
C CYS A 546 10.51 13.78 12.44
N ALA A 547 9.32 14.38 12.26
CA ALA A 547 8.07 13.63 12.13
C ALA A 547 8.12 12.56 11.01
N ARG A 548 8.80 12.86 9.89
CA ARG A 548 8.96 11.92 8.78
C ARG A 548 9.83 10.72 9.14
N VAL A 549 10.89 10.94 9.90
CA VAL A 549 11.78 9.86 10.40
C VAL A 549 11.01 8.96 11.35
N ALA A 550 10.23 9.55 12.27
CA ALA A 550 9.37 8.80 13.18
C ALA A 550 8.29 7.98 12.44
N GLN A 551 7.63 8.56 11.42
CA GLN A 551 6.64 7.85 10.60
C GLN A 551 7.26 6.69 9.82
N CYS A 552 8.42 6.89 9.21
CA CYS A 552 9.13 5.82 8.52
C CYS A 552 9.53 4.71 9.49
N ALA A 553 10.04 5.06 10.67
CA ALA A 553 10.40 4.11 11.72
C ALA A 553 9.22 3.23 12.17
N GLN A 554 8.00 3.76 12.19
CA GLN A 554 6.79 3.00 12.52
C GLN A 554 6.42 1.96 11.45
N ALA A 555 6.81 2.16 10.18
CA ALA A 555 6.54 1.23 9.09
C ALA A 555 7.51 0.03 9.06
N VAL A 556 8.73 0.19 9.56
CA VAL A 556 9.79 -0.82 9.49
C VAL A 556 9.39 -2.18 10.10
N PRO A 557 8.77 -2.28 11.29
CA PRO A 557 8.38 -3.58 11.85
C PRO A 557 7.48 -4.39 10.91
N THR A 558 6.50 -3.76 10.27
CA THR A 558 5.62 -4.40 9.28
C THR A 558 6.39 -4.85 8.04
N LEU A 559 7.33 -4.03 7.56
CA LEU A 559 8.17 -4.35 6.40
C LEU A 559 9.13 -5.52 6.71
N LEU A 560 9.69 -5.57 7.92
CA LEU A 560 10.53 -6.68 8.36
C LEU A 560 9.75 -8.00 8.41
N GLN A 561 8.50 -7.99 8.89
CA GLN A 561 7.66 -9.19 8.87
C GLN A 561 7.42 -9.69 7.44
N ALA A 562 7.11 -8.78 6.50
CA ALA A 562 6.94 -9.12 5.09
C ALA A 562 8.24 -9.65 4.46
N PHE A 563 9.38 -9.00 4.75
CA PHE A 563 10.70 -9.45 4.30
C PHE A 563 11.02 -10.86 4.80
N PHE A 564 10.86 -11.14 6.10
CA PHE A 564 11.17 -12.46 6.64
C PHE A 564 10.22 -13.52 6.10
N SER A 565 8.93 -13.22 5.95
CA SER A 565 7.97 -14.12 5.31
C SER A 565 8.36 -14.49 3.87
N ALA A 566 9.01 -13.58 3.14
CA ALA A 566 9.48 -13.83 1.78
C ALA A 566 10.83 -14.56 1.75
N VAL A 567 11.81 -14.10 2.54
CA VAL A 567 13.18 -14.66 2.51
C VAL A 567 13.20 -16.10 2.99
N THR A 568 12.35 -16.48 3.95
CA THR A 568 12.29 -17.87 4.44
C THR A 568 11.79 -18.86 3.38
N GLN A 569 11.14 -18.39 2.30
CA GLN A 569 10.72 -19.26 1.19
C GLN A 569 11.87 -19.61 0.25
N VAL A 570 12.92 -18.78 0.20
CA VAL A 570 14.04 -18.91 -0.73
C VAL A 570 15.38 -19.14 -0.04
N ALA A 571 15.44 -19.04 1.29
CA ALA A 571 16.68 -19.14 2.04
C ALA A 571 17.18 -20.58 2.16
N ASP A 572 18.45 -20.76 1.82
CA ASP A 572 19.18 -21.99 2.08
C ASP A 572 19.76 -22.01 3.51
N GLY A 573 20.37 -23.13 3.89
CA GLY A 573 20.95 -23.29 5.22
C GLY A 573 22.07 -22.30 5.55
N SER A 574 22.77 -21.76 4.55
CA SER A 574 23.83 -20.76 4.73
C SER A 574 23.22 -19.38 4.99
N LEU A 575 22.25 -18.98 4.17
CA LEU A 575 21.56 -17.71 4.31
C LEU A 575 20.80 -17.62 5.64
N ILE A 576 20.18 -18.71 6.11
CA ILE A 576 19.55 -18.77 7.44
C ILE A 576 20.55 -18.44 8.55
N ASN A 577 21.77 -18.99 8.49
CA ASN A 577 22.83 -18.68 9.46
C ASN A 577 23.21 -17.21 9.41
N GLN A 578 23.40 -16.66 8.22
CA GLN A 578 23.77 -15.26 8.03
C GLN A 578 22.67 -14.30 8.50
N LEU A 579 21.40 -14.62 8.23
CA LEU A 579 20.25 -13.83 8.71
C LEU A 579 20.18 -13.82 10.24
N ALA A 580 20.38 -14.97 10.88
CA ALA A 580 20.41 -15.09 12.33
C ALA A 580 21.54 -14.26 12.95
N LEU A 581 22.75 -14.32 12.40
CA LEU A 581 23.87 -13.50 12.87
C LEU A 581 23.62 -12.00 12.66
N LEU A 582 23.10 -11.62 11.50
CA LEU A 582 22.82 -10.23 11.17
C LEU A 582 21.78 -9.64 12.11
N LEU A 583 20.67 -10.33 12.37
CA LEU A 583 19.62 -9.81 13.26
C LEU A 583 20.12 -9.62 14.69
N LEU A 584 20.96 -10.53 15.20
CA LEU A 584 21.58 -10.40 16.52
C LEU A 584 22.56 -9.23 16.54
N GLY A 585 23.47 -9.15 15.57
CA GLY A 585 24.48 -8.09 15.49
C GLY A 585 23.89 -6.69 15.26
N ARG A 586 22.74 -6.59 14.59
CA ARG A 586 22.04 -5.32 14.35
C ARG A 586 21.14 -4.88 15.49
N SER A 587 20.83 -5.74 16.46
CA SER A 587 19.99 -5.37 17.60
C SER A 587 20.58 -4.23 18.45
N ASP A 588 21.90 -4.12 18.53
CA ASP A 588 22.58 -3.03 19.26
C ASP A 588 22.97 -1.82 18.38
N SER A 589 22.72 -1.90 17.07
CA SER A 589 23.15 -0.91 16.08
C SER A 589 21.95 -0.40 15.28
N LEU A 590 20.91 0.06 15.97
CA LEU A 590 19.73 0.67 15.35
C LEU A 590 19.80 2.19 15.42
N TYR A 591 19.24 2.87 14.42
CA TYR A 591 19.11 4.32 14.43
C TYR A 591 18.26 4.79 15.64
N PRO A 592 18.68 5.81 16.42
CA PRO A 592 18.06 6.16 17.71
C PRO A 592 16.75 6.96 17.58
N ALA A 593 15.77 6.44 16.82
CA ALA A 593 14.43 7.01 16.72
C ALA A 593 13.52 6.56 17.89
N PRO A 594 12.65 7.44 18.43
CA PRO A 594 11.76 7.09 19.54
C PRO A 594 10.85 5.88 19.22
N GLY A 595 10.82 4.88 20.11
CA GLY A 595 9.99 3.67 19.96
C GLY A 595 10.44 2.68 18.88
N TYR A 596 11.37 3.07 18.01
CA TYR A 596 11.82 2.26 16.87
C TYR A 596 12.47 0.94 17.31
N ALA A 597 13.45 1.01 18.20
CA ALA A 597 14.19 -0.17 18.66
C ALA A 597 13.27 -1.22 19.30
N ALA A 598 12.29 -0.80 20.10
CA ALA A 598 11.34 -1.71 20.72
C ALA A 598 10.49 -2.47 19.68
N GLY A 599 9.97 -1.77 18.66
CA GLY A 599 9.22 -2.38 17.57
C GLY A 599 10.07 -3.36 16.76
N VAL A 600 11.31 -3.00 16.44
CA VAL A 600 12.26 -3.88 15.74
C VAL A 600 12.59 -5.11 16.58
N HIS A 601 12.96 -4.95 17.85
CA HIS A 601 13.29 -6.08 18.73
C HIS A 601 12.13 -7.07 18.88
N SER A 602 10.88 -6.60 18.89
CA SER A 602 9.72 -7.48 18.90
C SER A 602 9.65 -8.36 17.64
N VAL A 603 9.93 -7.81 16.46
CA VAL A 603 9.93 -8.58 15.21
C VAL A 603 11.15 -9.49 15.15
N LEU A 604 12.35 -8.99 15.44
CA LEU A 604 13.56 -9.81 15.42
C LEU A 604 13.47 -10.99 16.40
N SER A 605 12.84 -10.79 17.55
CA SER A 605 12.54 -11.83 18.55
C SER A 605 11.69 -12.96 17.98
N SER A 606 10.60 -12.67 17.27
CA SER A 606 9.76 -13.71 16.66
C SER A 606 10.42 -14.37 15.45
N GLN A 607 11.16 -13.59 14.65
CA GLN A 607 11.83 -14.10 13.46
C GLN A 607 13.04 -14.98 13.81
N PHE A 608 13.78 -14.68 14.87
CA PHE A 608 14.85 -15.56 15.36
C PHE A 608 14.30 -16.95 15.71
N LEU A 609 13.15 -17.01 16.40
CA LEU A 609 12.48 -18.29 16.70
C LEU A 609 12.01 -19.01 15.44
N ALA A 610 11.47 -18.27 14.45
CA ALA A 610 11.07 -18.85 13.17
C ALA A 610 12.27 -19.46 12.43
N LEU A 611 13.42 -18.79 12.41
CA LEU A 611 14.66 -19.32 11.83
C LEU A 611 15.15 -20.57 12.57
N CYS A 612 15.14 -20.57 13.91
CA CYS A 612 15.45 -21.76 14.69
C CYS A 612 14.47 -22.91 14.42
N THR A 613 13.19 -22.61 14.19
CA THR A 613 12.18 -23.64 13.85
C THR A 613 12.46 -24.25 12.48
N LEU A 614 12.82 -23.42 11.49
CA LEU A 614 13.19 -23.88 10.15
C LEU A 614 14.49 -24.68 10.14
N LYS A 615 15.45 -24.30 10.98
CA LYS A 615 16.76 -24.94 11.11
C LYS A 615 17.15 -25.11 12.60
N PRO A 616 16.70 -26.17 13.28
CA PRO A 616 17.03 -26.39 14.69
C PRO A 616 18.53 -26.48 15.00
N SER A 617 19.35 -26.95 14.05
CA SER A 617 20.82 -27.02 14.19
C SER A 617 21.48 -25.64 14.33
N LEU A 618 20.77 -24.55 14.02
CA LEU A 618 21.25 -23.17 14.10
C LEU A 618 21.85 -22.82 15.46
N VAL A 619 21.24 -23.30 16.56
CA VAL A 619 21.72 -23.03 17.93
C VAL A 619 23.09 -23.66 18.19
N VAL A 620 23.34 -24.84 17.63
CA VAL A 620 24.63 -25.54 17.76
C VAL A 620 25.67 -24.94 16.82
N GLU A 621 25.27 -24.61 15.58
CA GLU A 621 26.15 -24.02 14.56
C GLU A 621 26.65 -22.63 14.94
N LEU A 622 25.78 -21.79 15.52
CA LEU A 622 26.09 -20.41 15.91
C LEU A 622 26.45 -20.28 17.39
N ALA A 623 26.88 -21.36 18.04
CA ALA A 623 27.03 -21.37 19.49
C ALA A 623 28.00 -20.32 20.02
N ARG A 624 29.09 -20.06 19.29
CA ARG A 624 30.06 -19.01 19.66
C ARG A 624 29.41 -17.63 19.63
N ASP A 625 28.71 -17.30 18.55
CA ASP A 625 28.07 -16.00 18.35
C ASP A 625 26.90 -15.80 19.33
N LEU A 626 26.16 -16.86 19.65
CA LEU A 626 25.11 -16.81 20.67
C LEU A 626 25.69 -16.57 22.07
N LEU A 627 26.81 -17.19 22.42
CA LEU A 627 27.50 -16.92 23.68
C LEU A 627 28.03 -15.47 23.74
N GLU A 628 28.59 -14.96 22.64
CA GLU A 628 29.04 -13.56 22.53
C GLU A 628 27.86 -12.58 22.68
N PHE A 629 26.73 -12.87 22.04
CA PHE A 629 25.51 -12.09 22.16
C PHE A 629 24.99 -12.04 23.61
N LEU A 630 24.97 -13.19 24.30
CA LEU A 630 24.54 -13.28 25.70
C LEU A 630 25.51 -12.59 26.67
N GLY A 631 26.80 -12.53 26.33
CA GLY A 631 27.81 -11.80 27.10
C GLY A 631 27.73 -10.28 26.95
N SER A 632 26.99 -9.76 25.97
CA SER A 632 26.79 -8.31 25.81
C SER A 632 25.72 -7.79 26.79
N VAL A 633 26.19 -7.32 27.96
CA VAL A 633 25.33 -6.78 29.03
C VAL A 633 24.71 -5.42 28.67
N ASN A 634 25.29 -4.71 27.71
CA ASN A 634 24.85 -3.37 27.32
C ASN A 634 23.45 -3.43 26.68
N GLY A 635 22.49 -2.67 27.23
CA GLY A 635 21.14 -2.59 26.65
C GLY A 635 20.29 -3.85 26.76
N LEU A 636 20.64 -4.79 27.66
CA LEU A 636 19.91 -6.05 27.84
C LEU A 636 18.41 -5.84 28.08
N CYS A 637 18.04 -4.83 28.88
CA CYS A 637 16.64 -4.52 29.16
C CYS A 637 15.89 -3.97 27.94
N SER A 638 16.54 -3.16 27.09
CA SER A 638 15.94 -2.71 25.83
C SER A 638 15.77 -3.85 24.81
N ARG A 639 16.56 -4.91 24.92
CA ARG A 639 16.52 -6.12 24.08
C ARG A 639 15.80 -7.30 24.73
N ALA A 640 15.05 -7.07 25.81
CA ALA A 640 14.50 -8.15 26.64
C ALA A 640 13.70 -9.20 25.85
N SER A 641 12.91 -8.81 24.84
CA SER A 641 12.17 -9.74 23.98
C SER A 641 13.11 -10.66 23.18
N LEU A 642 14.15 -10.09 22.55
CA LEU A 642 15.11 -10.84 21.74
C LEU A 642 15.96 -11.78 22.62
N VAL A 643 16.42 -11.29 23.77
CA VAL A 643 17.15 -12.11 24.75
C VAL A 643 16.27 -13.28 25.20
N THR A 644 15.00 -13.03 25.50
CA THR A 644 14.05 -14.08 25.89
C THR A 644 13.93 -15.15 24.80
N SER A 645 13.79 -14.74 23.53
CA SER A 645 13.76 -15.67 22.40
C SER A 645 15.04 -16.50 22.26
N VAL A 646 16.21 -15.86 22.38
CA VAL A 646 17.50 -16.55 22.28
C VAL A 646 17.66 -17.59 23.40
N VAL A 647 17.37 -17.18 24.65
CA VAL A 647 17.44 -18.08 25.81
C VAL A 647 16.44 -19.23 25.69
N TRP A 648 15.22 -18.95 25.22
CA TRP A 648 14.22 -19.99 24.96
C TRP A 648 14.70 -20.98 23.89
N ALA A 649 15.22 -20.48 22.77
CA ALA A 649 15.70 -21.31 21.67
C ALA A 649 16.88 -22.18 22.08
N ILE A 650 17.79 -21.68 22.92
CA ILE A 650 18.87 -22.48 23.51
C ILE A 650 18.29 -23.62 24.34
N GLY A 651 17.32 -23.31 25.21
CA GLY A 651 16.64 -24.32 26.01
C GLY A 651 15.96 -25.38 25.14
N GLU A 652 15.34 -24.99 24.04
CA GLU A 652 14.65 -25.92 23.15
C GLU A 652 15.61 -26.76 22.30
N TYR A 653 16.49 -26.11 21.53
CA TYR A 653 17.23 -26.75 20.45
C TYR A 653 18.67 -27.18 20.78
N LEU A 654 19.26 -26.76 21.91
CA LEU A 654 20.61 -27.20 22.33
C LEU A 654 20.57 -28.65 22.84
N SER A 655 20.38 -29.60 21.93
CA SER A 655 20.18 -31.03 22.22
C SER A 655 20.72 -31.90 21.09
N VAL A 656 21.26 -33.06 21.45
CA VAL A 656 21.74 -34.09 20.52
C VAL A 656 20.62 -34.56 19.58
N THR A 657 19.35 -34.42 19.99
CA THR A 657 18.17 -34.77 19.20
C THR A 657 18.02 -33.93 17.93
N TYR A 658 18.45 -32.67 17.97
CA TYR A 658 18.34 -31.74 16.84
C TYR A 658 19.66 -31.61 16.06
N ASP A 659 20.80 -31.81 16.72
CA ASP A 659 22.11 -31.82 16.07
C ASP A 659 23.08 -32.74 16.82
N ARG A 660 23.59 -33.75 16.13
CA ARG A 660 24.52 -34.75 16.68
C ARG A 660 25.86 -34.15 17.12
N ARG A 661 26.19 -32.95 16.66
CA ARG A 661 27.41 -32.21 17.06
C ARG A 661 27.28 -31.58 18.45
N CYS A 662 26.09 -31.54 19.04
CA CYS A 662 25.88 -31.01 20.38
C CYS A 662 26.63 -31.85 21.42
N THR A 663 27.55 -31.22 22.16
CA THR A 663 28.35 -31.89 23.20
C THR A 663 27.97 -31.46 24.60
N VAL A 664 28.35 -32.26 25.60
CA VAL A 664 28.12 -31.93 27.01
C VAL A 664 28.93 -30.69 27.41
N GLU A 665 30.13 -30.52 26.88
CA GLU A 665 30.95 -29.33 27.11
C GLU A 665 30.27 -28.05 26.60
N GLN A 666 29.57 -28.15 25.46
CA GLN A 666 28.82 -27.03 24.91
C GLN A 666 27.61 -26.68 25.78
N ILE A 667 26.89 -27.70 26.27
CA ILE A 667 25.79 -27.51 27.24
C ILE A 667 26.31 -26.81 28.50
N ASN A 668 27.45 -27.23 29.03
CA ASN A 668 28.05 -26.63 30.23
C ASN A 668 28.42 -25.15 29.99
N LYS A 669 29.02 -24.81 28.84
CA LYS A 669 29.35 -23.41 28.49
C LYS A 669 28.12 -22.52 28.42
N PHE A 670 27.04 -22.98 27.79
CA PHE A 670 25.78 -22.23 27.76
C PHE A 670 25.16 -22.11 29.14
N PHE A 671 25.20 -23.17 29.96
CA PHE A 671 24.71 -23.12 31.33
C PHE A 671 25.45 -22.05 32.15
N GLU A 672 26.77 -21.99 32.06
CA GLU A 672 27.59 -20.98 32.76
C GLU A 672 27.27 -19.55 32.31
N ALA A 673 27.17 -19.32 31.00
CA ALA A 673 26.84 -18.01 30.45
C ALA A 673 25.43 -17.55 30.88
N LEU A 674 24.44 -18.45 30.84
CA LEU A 674 23.07 -18.16 31.26
C LEU A 674 22.94 -17.97 32.77
N GLU A 675 23.75 -18.67 33.56
CA GLU A 675 23.84 -18.46 35.00
C GLU A 675 24.39 -17.07 35.31
N ALA A 676 25.50 -16.68 34.66
CA ALA A 676 26.06 -15.33 34.80
C ALA A 676 25.03 -14.26 34.41
N LEU A 677 24.34 -14.44 33.29
CA LEU A 677 23.30 -13.55 32.82
C LEU A 677 22.12 -13.44 33.81
N LEU A 678 21.70 -14.56 34.42
CA LEU A 678 20.66 -14.55 35.44
C LEU A 678 21.07 -13.73 36.67
N PHE A 679 22.33 -13.86 37.12
CA PHE A 679 22.85 -13.06 38.21
C PHE A 679 22.92 -11.57 37.85
N GLU A 680 23.39 -11.23 36.66
CA GLU A 680 23.43 -9.84 36.19
C GLU A 680 22.04 -9.22 36.18
N VAL A 681 21.06 -9.88 35.55
CA VAL A 681 19.67 -9.39 35.45
C VAL A 681 19.05 -9.17 36.83
N THR A 682 19.30 -10.07 37.78
CA THR A 682 18.68 -10.04 39.11
C THR A 682 19.40 -9.11 40.10
N GLN A 683 20.69 -8.83 39.87
CA GLN A 683 21.48 -7.90 40.68
C GLN A 683 21.53 -6.47 40.11
N CYS A 684 21.11 -6.27 38.85
CA CYS A 684 21.01 -4.94 38.24
C CYS A 684 20.13 -4.02 39.10
N ARG A 685 20.71 -2.93 39.59
CA ARG A 685 19.94 -1.87 40.27
C ARG A 685 19.15 -1.08 39.22
N PRO A 686 17.81 -0.99 39.31
CA PRO A 686 17.04 -0.16 38.41
C PRO A 686 17.42 1.32 38.58
N SER A 687 17.50 2.04 37.45
CA SER A 687 17.80 3.48 37.38
C SER A 687 16.81 4.14 36.43
N ALA A 688 16.65 5.46 36.50
CA ALA A 688 15.77 6.20 35.60
C ALA A 688 16.07 5.96 34.10
N ALA A 689 17.33 5.65 33.75
CA ALA A 689 17.77 5.36 32.39
C ALA A 689 17.74 3.86 32.01
N LEU A 690 17.68 2.94 32.98
CA LEU A 690 17.62 1.50 32.75
C LEU A 690 16.24 0.98 33.20
N PRO A 691 15.27 0.80 32.29
CA PRO A 691 13.99 0.21 32.67
C PRO A 691 14.20 -1.19 33.27
N ARG A 692 13.37 -1.53 34.25
CA ARG A 692 13.38 -2.83 34.94
C ARG A 692 13.31 -3.98 33.93
N CYS A 693 14.07 -5.05 34.18
CA CYS A 693 13.99 -6.25 33.36
C CYS A 693 12.62 -6.94 33.57
N PRO A 694 11.91 -7.33 32.48
CA PRO A 694 10.64 -8.03 32.60
C PRO A 694 10.80 -9.38 33.34
N PRO A 695 9.86 -9.77 34.22
CA PRO A 695 9.93 -11.04 34.94
C PRO A 695 9.97 -12.26 34.00
N GLN A 696 9.46 -12.13 32.77
CA GLN A 696 9.53 -13.18 31.74
C GLN A 696 10.96 -13.59 31.39
N VAL A 697 11.91 -12.66 31.38
CA VAL A 697 13.32 -12.96 31.08
C VAL A 697 13.89 -13.90 32.15
N VAL A 698 13.60 -13.60 33.42
CA VAL A 698 14.06 -14.38 34.58
C VAL A 698 13.44 -15.78 34.57
N THR A 699 12.14 -15.90 34.33
CA THR A 699 11.46 -17.21 34.31
C THR A 699 11.91 -18.09 33.15
N VAL A 700 12.20 -17.49 31.98
CA VAL A 700 12.76 -18.20 30.82
C VAL A 700 14.20 -18.64 31.09
N LEU A 701 15.04 -17.78 31.68
CA LEU A 701 16.40 -18.16 32.11
C LEU A 701 16.38 -19.35 33.08
N MET A 702 15.54 -19.29 34.12
CA MET A 702 15.38 -20.39 35.08
C MET A 702 14.91 -21.67 34.40
N THR A 703 13.96 -21.58 33.48
CA THR A 703 13.44 -22.73 32.73
C THR A 703 14.53 -23.33 31.84
N THR A 704 15.28 -22.49 31.12
CA THR A 704 16.36 -22.94 30.23
C THR A 704 17.50 -23.58 31.01
N LEU A 705 17.95 -22.98 32.11
CA LEU A 705 18.96 -23.59 32.99
C LEU A 705 18.50 -24.97 33.49
N THR A 706 17.22 -25.11 33.84
CA THR A 706 16.63 -26.39 34.26
C THR A 706 16.61 -27.41 33.12
N LYS A 707 16.24 -27.00 31.90
CA LYS A 707 16.30 -27.84 30.68
C LYS A 707 17.72 -28.33 30.39
N LEU A 708 18.72 -27.46 30.52
CA LEU A 708 20.11 -27.84 30.32
C LEU A 708 20.59 -28.81 31.42
N ALA A 709 20.20 -28.57 32.68
CA ALA A 709 20.53 -29.47 33.78
C ALA A 709 19.86 -30.84 33.68
N SER A 710 18.67 -30.95 33.08
CA SER A 710 18.07 -32.26 32.81
C SER A 710 18.78 -33.03 31.68
N ARG A 711 19.55 -32.34 30.83
CA ARG A 711 20.38 -32.95 29.77
C ARG A 711 21.77 -33.34 30.26
N SER A 712 22.30 -32.67 31.29
CA SER A 712 23.61 -32.93 31.90
C SER A 712 23.43 -33.00 33.43
N GLN A 713 23.34 -34.22 33.96
CA GLN A 713 22.94 -34.46 35.35
C GLN A 713 23.89 -33.81 36.38
N ASP A 714 25.15 -33.59 36.02
CA ASP A 714 26.15 -32.91 36.86
C ASP A 714 25.76 -31.45 37.18
N LEU A 715 24.90 -30.83 36.36
CA LEU A 715 24.44 -29.46 36.57
C LEU A 715 23.21 -29.37 37.50
N ILE A 716 22.54 -30.48 37.82
CA ILE A 716 21.30 -30.49 38.62
C ILE A 716 21.49 -29.85 40.01
N PRO A 717 22.57 -30.13 40.77
CA PRO A 717 22.80 -29.48 42.06
C PRO A 717 22.96 -27.97 41.94
N ARG A 718 23.67 -27.50 40.91
CA ARG A 718 23.90 -26.08 40.64
C ARG A 718 22.60 -25.37 40.26
N ALA A 719 21.81 -25.96 39.35
CA ALA A 719 20.48 -25.45 38.99
C ALA A 719 19.53 -25.39 40.20
N SER A 720 19.52 -26.43 41.04
CA SER A 720 18.68 -26.47 42.25
C SER A 720 19.05 -25.38 43.26
N LEU A 721 20.35 -25.09 43.41
CA LEU A 721 20.83 -23.98 44.25
C LEU A 721 20.39 -22.62 43.69
N LEU A 722 20.53 -22.41 42.38
CA LEU A 722 20.08 -21.17 41.71
C LEU A 722 18.59 -20.94 41.90
N LEU A 723 17.76 -21.95 41.63
CA LEU A 723 16.30 -21.87 41.80
C LEU A 723 15.92 -21.59 43.26
N SER A 724 16.62 -22.20 44.21
CA SER A 724 16.42 -21.92 45.64
C SER A 724 16.74 -20.46 45.99
N LYS A 725 17.84 -19.91 45.47
CA LYS A 725 18.19 -18.49 45.61
C LYS A 725 17.13 -17.59 44.98
N MET A 726 16.66 -17.90 43.77
CA MET A 726 15.62 -17.12 43.09
C MET A 726 14.30 -17.12 43.87
N ARG A 727 13.91 -18.27 44.41
CA ARG A 727 12.74 -18.39 45.29
C ARG A 727 12.88 -17.53 46.54
N THR A 728 14.05 -17.53 47.19
CA THR A 728 14.29 -16.68 48.37
C THR A 728 14.39 -15.21 48.04
N LEU A 729 14.99 -14.86 46.89
CA LEU A 729 15.07 -13.49 46.41
C LEU A 729 13.66 -12.93 46.25
N ALA A 730 12.73 -13.66 45.63
CA ALA A 730 11.34 -13.25 45.49
C ALA A 730 10.56 -13.06 46.81
N HIS A 731 11.04 -13.60 47.95
CA HIS A 731 10.44 -13.38 49.28
C HIS A 731 10.99 -12.13 49.97
N SER A 732 12.11 -11.56 49.52
CA SER A 732 12.76 -10.46 50.22
C SER A 732 11.93 -9.17 50.12
N PRO A 733 11.69 -8.44 51.22
CA PRO A 733 11.07 -7.12 51.15
C PRO A 733 11.91 -6.11 50.36
N ALA A 734 13.21 -6.39 50.12
CA ALA A 734 14.04 -5.55 49.26
C ALA A 734 13.68 -5.69 47.77
N THR A 735 13.14 -6.84 47.34
CA THR A 735 12.78 -7.10 45.93
C THR A 735 11.34 -6.73 45.57
N SER A 736 10.46 -6.47 46.54
CA SER A 736 9.16 -5.81 46.24
C SER A 736 9.36 -4.41 45.67
N SER A 737 10.54 -3.82 45.85
CA SER A 737 10.96 -2.58 45.16
C SER A 737 11.45 -2.79 43.72
N THR A 738 11.86 -4.01 43.35
CA THR A 738 12.50 -4.31 42.05
C THR A 738 11.54 -4.89 41.01
N HIS A 739 10.54 -5.69 41.41
CA HIS A 739 9.48 -6.22 40.54
C HIS A 739 8.08 -5.85 41.06
N SER A 740 7.07 -5.85 40.18
CA SER A 740 5.66 -5.83 40.63
C SER A 740 5.38 -7.07 41.49
N GLU A 741 4.43 -6.99 42.43
CA GLU A 741 4.04 -8.14 43.26
C GLU A 741 3.72 -9.37 42.41
N GLU A 742 2.98 -9.18 41.31
CA GLU A 742 2.68 -10.23 40.32
C GLU A 742 3.94 -10.82 39.67
N GLY A 743 4.94 -9.99 39.35
CA GLY A 743 6.18 -10.44 38.72
C GLY A 743 7.06 -11.26 39.68
N ALA A 744 7.16 -10.82 40.94
CA ALA A 744 7.87 -11.57 41.97
C ALA A 744 7.18 -12.92 42.26
N GLU A 745 5.84 -12.93 42.28
CA GLU A 745 5.03 -14.13 42.43
C GLU A 745 5.24 -15.12 41.27
N ALA A 746 5.25 -14.65 40.01
CA ALA A 746 5.52 -15.48 38.84
C ALA A 746 6.92 -16.14 38.87
N ILE A 747 7.93 -15.40 39.36
CA ILE A 747 9.29 -15.95 39.55
C ILE A 747 9.29 -17.01 40.65
N ARG A 748 8.60 -16.76 41.76
CA ARG A 748 8.51 -17.67 42.92
C ARG A 748 7.79 -18.97 42.58
N THR A 749 6.63 -18.89 41.91
CA THR A 749 5.86 -20.06 41.48
C THR A 749 6.69 -20.89 40.53
N ARG A 750 7.28 -20.26 39.51
CA ARG A 750 8.12 -20.96 38.53
C ARG A 750 9.35 -21.60 39.16
N ALA A 751 10.02 -20.94 40.10
CA ALA A 751 11.16 -21.52 40.83
C ALA A 751 10.77 -22.80 41.57
N THR A 752 9.58 -22.78 42.19
CA THR A 752 9.06 -23.89 43.00
C THR A 752 8.67 -25.08 42.12
N GLU A 753 8.03 -24.82 40.98
CA GLU A 753 7.72 -25.84 39.97
C GLU A 753 8.99 -26.54 39.46
N LEU A 754 9.98 -25.76 39.03
CA LEU A 754 11.23 -26.28 38.46
C LEU A 754 12.04 -27.05 39.51
N LEU A 755 12.10 -26.56 40.75
CA LEU A 755 12.76 -27.26 41.85
C LEU A 755 12.06 -28.59 42.16
N THR A 756 10.74 -28.65 42.05
CA THR A 756 9.97 -29.89 42.26
C THR A 756 10.22 -30.89 41.14
N LEU A 757 10.30 -30.44 39.88
CA LEU A 757 10.66 -31.28 38.75
C LEU A 757 12.07 -31.86 38.89
N LEU A 758 13.07 -31.05 39.27
CA LEU A 758 14.46 -31.50 39.43
C LEU A 758 14.68 -32.56 40.53
N LYS A 759 13.74 -32.70 41.48
CA LYS A 759 13.77 -33.83 42.45
C LYS A 759 13.58 -35.19 41.78
N MET A 760 13.02 -35.22 40.58
CA MET A 760 12.77 -36.41 39.77
C MET A 760 13.50 -36.27 38.42
N PRO A 761 14.84 -36.47 38.35
CA PRO A 761 15.63 -36.15 37.15
C PRO A 761 15.14 -36.81 35.86
N SER A 762 14.69 -38.07 35.92
CA SER A 762 14.13 -38.80 34.78
C SER A 762 12.82 -38.17 34.28
N VAL A 763 11.94 -37.76 35.20
CA VAL A 763 10.70 -37.04 34.89
C VAL A 763 11.01 -35.65 34.35
N ALA A 764 11.97 -34.95 34.95
CA ALA A 764 12.40 -33.63 34.48
C ALA A 764 12.89 -33.71 33.03
N GLN A 765 13.73 -34.70 32.70
CA GLN A 765 14.18 -34.93 31.33
C GLN A 765 13.00 -35.23 30.40
N PHE A 766 12.06 -36.09 30.79
CA PHE A 766 10.89 -36.39 29.97
C PHE A 766 9.97 -35.17 29.73
N VAL A 767 9.71 -34.37 30.77
CA VAL A 767 8.80 -33.21 30.73
C VAL A 767 9.43 -32.00 30.04
N LEU A 768 10.71 -31.72 30.32
CA LEU A 768 11.40 -30.53 29.84
C LEU A 768 12.06 -30.75 28.48
N THR A 769 12.37 -32.01 28.13
CA THR A 769 13.00 -32.40 26.87
C THR A 769 12.26 -33.58 26.24
N PRO A 770 10.97 -33.40 25.86
CA PRO A 770 10.21 -34.47 25.22
C PRO A 770 10.89 -34.90 23.91
N SER A 771 10.81 -36.19 23.58
CA SER A 771 11.26 -36.65 22.25
C SER A 771 10.32 -36.10 21.17
N THR A 772 10.84 -35.90 19.96
CA THR A 772 10.04 -35.47 18.79
C THR A 772 8.86 -36.42 18.51
N GLU A 773 9.01 -37.70 18.85
CA GLU A 773 7.96 -38.70 18.76
C GLU A 773 6.77 -38.39 19.68
N VAL A 774 7.01 -37.96 20.93
CA VAL A 774 5.95 -37.61 21.90
C VAL A 774 5.14 -36.38 21.44
N CYS A 775 5.77 -35.43 20.75
CA CYS A 775 5.07 -34.29 20.16
C CYS A 775 4.21 -34.65 18.93
N SER A 776 4.31 -35.87 18.40
CA SER A 776 3.44 -36.31 17.31
C SER A 776 2.02 -36.57 17.84
N PRO A 777 0.96 -36.16 17.10
CA PRO A 777 -0.42 -36.37 17.53
C PRO A 777 -0.79 -37.86 17.71
N ARG A 778 0.05 -38.81 17.25
CA ARG A 778 -0.15 -40.25 17.50
C ARG A 778 -0.17 -40.57 18.99
N TYR A 779 0.75 -40.03 19.80
CA TYR A 779 0.76 -40.28 21.25
C TYR A 779 -0.45 -39.68 21.97
N HIS A 780 -1.15 -38.71 21.38
CA HIS A 780 -2.36 -38.15 21.98
C HIS A 780 -3.66 -38.76 21.45
N ARG A 781 -3.63 -39.34 20.23
CA ARG A 781 -4.82 -39.95 19.59
C ARG A 781 -4.91 -41.45 19.76
N ASP A 782 -3.78 -42.15 19.88
CA ASP A 782 -3.78 -43.60 20.06
C ASP A 782 -4.14 -43.95 21.51
N ALA A 783 -5.28 -44.62 21.68
CA ALA A 783 -5.82 -45.00 22.97
C ALA A 783 -4.87 -45.94 23.75
N ASN A 784 -4.00 -46.67 23.06
CA ASN A 784 -3.07 -47.62 23.68
C ASN A 784 -1.77 -46.98 24.17
N THR A 785 -1.42 -45.77 23.70
CA THR A 785 -0.12 -45.12 24.02
C THR A 785 -0.26 -43.76 24.71
N ALA A 786 -1.47 -43.18 24.76
CA ALA A 786 -1.66 -41.87 25.37
C ALA A 786 -1.46 -41.86 26.88
N LEU A 787 -0.42 -41.15 27.33
CA LEU A 787 -0.07 -40.99 28.74
C LEU A 787 -1.26 -40.56 29.63
N PRO A 788 -2.16 -39.62 29.23
CA PRO A 788 -3.33 -39.30 30.04
C PRO A 788 -4.33 -40.45 30.17
N LEU A 789 -4.48 -41.28 29.13
CA LEU A 789 -5.32 -42.47 29.18
C LEU A 789 -4.67 -43.53 30.05
N ALA A 790 -3.39 -43.83 29.83
CA ALA A 790 -2.62 -44.77 30.65
C ALA A 790 -2.62 -44.37 32.14
N LEU A 791 -2.41 -43.09 32.46
CA LEU A 791 -2.49 -42.57 33.82
C LEU A 791 -3.91 -42.68 34.40
N ARG A 792 -4.96 -42.46 33.60
CA ARG A 792 -6.34 -42.74 34.02
C ARG A 792 -6.57 -44.23 34.26
N THR A 793 -6.04 -45.13 33.43
CA THR A 793 -6.18 -46.58 33.62
C THR A 793 -5.44 -47.03 34.88
N VAL A 794 -4.20 -46.56 35.08
CA VAL A 794 -3.40 -46.83 36.29
C VAL A 794 -4.10 -46.27 37.53
N SER A 795 -4.59 -45.03 37.49
CA SER A 795 -5.33 -44.44 38.61
C SER A 795 -6.57 -45.28 38.95
N ARG A 796 -7.33 -45.72 37.93
CA ARG A 796 -8.50 -46.61 38.13
C ARG A 796 -8.12 -47.99 38.66
N LEU A 797 -6.97 -48.54 38.28
CA LEU A 797 -6.48 -49.83 38.78
C LEU A 797 -6.06 -49.71 40.25
N VAL A 798 -5.31 -48.67 40.60
CA VAL A 798 -4.90 -48.37 41.98
C VAL A 798 -6.13 -48.10 42.87
N GLU A 799 -7.10 -47.33 42.37
CA GLU A 799 -8.37 -47.08 43.09
C GLU A 799 -9.22 -48.36 43.24
N ARG A 800 -9.19 -49.28 42.27
CA ARG A 800 -9.90 -50.58 42.38
C ARG A 800 -9.23 -51.54 43.35
N GLU A 801 -7.90 -51.59 43.41
CA GLU A 801 -7.19 -52.39 44.41
C GLU A 801 -7.46 -51.86 45.82
N ALA A 802 -7.56 -50.53 45.99
CA ALA A 802 -7.99 -49.93 47.25
C ALA A 802 -9.43 -50.31 47.66
N GLY A 803 -10.29 -50.65 46.68
CA GLY A 803 -11.68 -51.08 46.91
C GLY A 803 -11.87 -52.59 47.10
N LEU A 804 -10.83 -53.42 46.90
CA LEU A 804 -10.91 -54.88 47.00
C LEU A 804 -10.24 -55.47 48.24
N MET A 805 -9.71 -54.64 49.13
CA MET A 805 -9.35 -55.08 50.48
C MET A 805 -10.63 -55.31 51.29
N PRO A 806 -11.01 -56.56 51.63
CA PRO A 806 -12.11 -56.80 52.55
C PRO A 806 -11.65 -56.33 53.94
N GLY A 807 -12.52 -55.57 54.61
CA GLY A 807 -12.31 -55.14 56.00
C GLY A 807 -12.21 -56.29 56.98
#